data_AF-A0A2E4WGY3-F1
#
_entry.id   AF-A0A2E4WGY3-F1
#
_cell.length_a   1.000
_cell.length_b   1.000
_cell.length_c   1.000
_cell.angle_alpha   90.00
_cell.angle_beta   90.00
_cell.angle_gamma   90.00
#
_symmetry.space_group_name_H-M   'P 1'
#
loop_
_entity.id
_entity.type
_entity.pdbx_description
1 polymer ?
#
loop_
_entity_poly.entity_id
_entity_poly.type
_entity_poly.pdbx_seq_one_letter_code
_entity_poly.pdbx_strand_id
1 'polypeptide(L)'
;MLGISPSSATITNAGAVNPHHWPTSAGLSPQLEAWPNAIRLYGPTRYQTGLAAVLALRGNGGFPYTTPDPTSADATELATASGWWGANRCPRAVIIVAGDSPADALTATSLSDATGLSGEPYLQRSAAADPLFDPIGGFKRVDTEYAPIILTRAARRGAKALTLASRYALQDLRAGGCATAREAIIVGGTAAVPAEVENELISIGYTSVYRVSGANRFATASAVANSLGTAPVPAGVSGCFDTSGLDGSTRMSFYANSVVEWRPSAARCQLLGRSVVLTDGITGADALAAGWWTSFWQVPVLLHDGSDELPPETAAALQTLNVSNLLVLGGTGRVSDSVANAAAELAGATLRRVSGEDRYSTSVAMAKYLGGWWPTGTGTSSASSLICMAASSGSGVSAKGWADALGAGAWCATASGAASNVAAPARRLAPLSGQVPTTATIPSRPARDAIPIILVPAKTSAVPGSVATFLRESFPPNDYWCSSITSQTTCKTPGFAVVFGGSAVVDPGLVTAVSSALGGEIQGSGSASNPTLQNLYATQLVQGPVFHESGPGTLQLCVPRGGYPQARWLVAGIDNDPKVRAMVDVMGSGWHLMDADGAGRSVGISTPGCLSTSMTAESKIWVRAVGLDGRSSPARYVAVDTAVRTTLTGPIVSFPPLAFSGLDSATDPASGGTTSWTFSSIWPPVLALHGGESASLSASSLVVTLERGVEGAVPTPDTFTATWTIEGSRGTITGSASGEAILLGGSWELRGKATISSDSSWIGPRGDGGFSASINLNSVGSGDDSVNWLVDGIG
;
A
#
# COMPACT_ATOMS: atom_id res chain seq x y z
N MET A 1 -42.19 37.13 22.09
CA MET A 1 -41.10 37.05 23.09
C MET A 1 -41.45 35.89 24.01
N LEU A 2 -40.71 34.81 24.19
CA LEU A 2 -39.34 34.42 23.83
C LEU A 2 -39.39 32.91 23.48
N GLY A 3 -38.63 32.52 22.46
CA GLY A 3 -38.59 31.14 21.96
C GLY A 3 -37.82 30.19 22.88
N ILE A 4 -38.23 28.93 22.87
CA ILE A 4 -37.45 27.81 23.41
C ILE A 4 -37.12 26.91 22.21
N SER A 5 -35.84 26.94 21.83
CA SER A 5 -35.23 26.10 20.82
C SER A 5 -35.24 24.63 21.28
N PRO A 6 -35.51 23.64 20.43
CA PRO A 6 -35.28 22.25 20.79
C PRO A 6 -33.76 22.00 20.80
N SER A 7 -33.26 21.65 21.98
CA SER A 7 -31.87 21.26 22.19
C SER A 7 -31.52 20.07 21.30
N SER A 8 -30.58 20.29 20.38
CA SER A 8 -29.84 19.24 19.69
C SER A 8 -29.15 18.34 20.71
N ALA A 9 -29.63 17.12 20.87
CA ALA A 9 -28.88 16.07 21.55
C ALA A 9 -27.73 15.62 20.63
N THR A 10 -26.62 16.38 20.65
CA THR A 10 -25.32 15.94 20.18
C THR A 10 -24.85 14.80 21.08
N ILE A 11 -25.02 13.56 20.62
CA ILE A 11 -24.31 12.42 21.22
C ILE A 11 -22.83 12.55 20.80
N THR A 12 -22.01 13.03 21.73
CA THR A 12 -20.57 13.22 21.57
C THR A 12 -19.77 11.93 21.74
N ASN A 13 -18.72 11.81 20.93
CA ASN A 13 -17.47 11.06 21.13
C ASN A 13 -17.43 9.56 20.80
N ALA A 14 -17.48 9.22 19.51
CA ALA A 14 -16.32 8.52 18.96
C ALA A 14 -15.22 9.59 18.86
N GLY A 15 -14.04 9.35 19.47
CA GLY A 15 -12.99 10.37 19.57
C GLY A 15 -12.70 11.07 18.22
N ALA A 16 -12.25 12.33 18.28
CA ALA A 16 -11.94 13.11 17.10
C ALA A 16 -11.14 12.25 16.11
N VAL A 17 -11.70 12.08 14.92
CA VAL A 17 -11.02 11.44 13.83
C VAL A 17 -9.73 12.21 13.59
N ASN A 18 -8.60 11.52 13.47
CA ASN A 18 -7.37 12.15 13.01
C ASN A 18 -7.23 11.95 11.49
N PRO A 19 -7.61 12.95 10.67
CA PRO A 19 -7.52 12.90 9.21
C PRO A 19 -6.10 13.07 8.68
N HIS A 20 -5.12 13.39 9.55
CA HIS A 20 -3.76 13.67 9.11
C HIS A 20 -3.07 12.45 8.51
N HIS A 21 -3.50 11.23 8.77
CA HIS A 21 -2.91 9.99 8.25
C HIS A 21 -4.00 9.01 7.80
N TRP A 22 -3.59 7.83 7.33
CA TRP A 22 -4.51 6.70 7.22
C TRP A 22 -5.37 6.61 8.51
N PRO A 23 -6.70 6.82 8.43
CA PRO A 23 -7.45 7.23 9.61
C PRO A 23 -7.46 6.15 10.69
N THR A 24 -7.02 6.53 11.89
CA THR A 24 -7.13 5.72 13.10
C THR A 24 -7.91 6.51 14.14
N SER A 25 -8.72 5.81 14.92
CA SER A 25 -9.51 6.41 16.00
C SER A 25 -9.61 5.44 17.17
N ALA A 26 -10.02 5.90 18.34
CA ALA A 26 -10.12 5.05 19.52
C ALA A 26 -11.03 3.82 19.24
N GLY A 27 -10.45 2.62 19.29
CA GLY A 27 -11.15 1.36 19.01
C GLY A 27 -11.20 0.95 17.53
N LEU A 28 -10.64 1.75 16.62
CA LEU A 28 -10.49 1.44 15.19
C LEU A 28 -9.02 1.51 14.76
N SER A 29 -8.57 0.44 14.12
CA SER A 29 -7.23 0.29 13.58
C SER A 29 -7.31 -0.37 12.20
N PRO A 30 -7.98 0.26 11.20
CA PRO A 30 -7.80 -0.16 9.82
C PRO A 30 -6.33 0.04 9.44
N GLN A 31 -5.80 -0.85 8.63
CA GLN A 31 -4.40 -0.94 8.26
C GLN A 31 -4.26 -1.02 6.74
N LEU A 32 -3.18 -0.40 6.27
CA LEU A 32 -2.70 -0.47 4.90
C LEU A 32 -1.27 -1.00 4.96
N GLU A 33 -0.97 -2.01 4.16
CA GLU A 33 0.35 -2.62 4.09
C GLU A 33 0.67 -3.03 2.66
N ALA A 34 1.90 -2.85 2.19
CA ALA A 34 2.24 -3.06 0.79
C ALA A 34 3.36 -4.09 0.59
N TRP A 35 3.55 -4.49 -0.66
CA TRP A 35 4.59 -5.32 -1.25
C TRP A 35 4.94 -4.70 -2.60
N PRO A 36 6.05 -5.10 -3.26
CA PRO A 36 6.42 -4.53 -4.54
C PRO A 36 5.32 -4.65 -5.62
N ASN A 37 4.50 -5.71 -5.61
CA ASN A 37 3.40 -5.91 -6.57
C ASN A 37 2.05 -6.22 -5.89
N ALA A 38 1.87 -5.83 -4.62
CA ALA A 38 0.59 -6.02 -3.94
C ALA A 38 0.37 -4.99 -2.83
N ILE A 39 -0.87 -4.60 -2.58
CA ILE A 39 -1.28 -3.83 -1.41
C ILE A 39 -2.37 -4.58 -0.64
N ARG A 40 -2.35 -4.49 0.68
CA ARG A 40 -3.29 -5.14 1.59
C ARG A 40 -4.06 -4.09 2.38
N LEU A 41 -5.38 -4.19 2.31
CA LEU A 41 -6.35 -3.38 3.03
C LEU A 41 -7.03 -4.26 4.06
N TYR A 42 -6.91 -3.91 5.35
CA TYR A 42 -7.43 -4.79 6.40
C TYR A 42 -7.74 -4.08 7.71
N GLY A 43 -8.31 -4.82 8.65
CA GLY A 43 -8.25 -4.45 10.06
C GLY A 43 -8.38 -5.69 10.95
N PRO A 44 -8.34 -5.52 12.28
CA PRO A 44 -8.49 -6.60 13.25
C PRO A 44 -9.79 -7.41 13.12
N THR A 45 -10.81 -6.85 12.48
CA THR A 45 -12.11 -7.51 12.27
C THR A 45 -12.59 -7.30 10.83
N ARG A 46 -13.49 -8.15 10.35
CA ARG A 46 -14.14 -8.01 9.02
C ARG A 46 -14.75 -6.63 8.78
N TYR A 47 -15.29 -6.00 9.83
CA TYR A 47 -15.89 -4.66 9.73
C TYR A 47 -14.82 -3.58 9.53
N GLN A 48 -13.64 -3.77 10.12
CA GLN A 48 -12.50 -2.87 9.94
C GLN A 48 -11.78 -3.11 8.61
N THR A 49 -11.78 -4.34 8.08
CA THR A 49 -11.41 -4.58 6.67
C THR A 49 -12.36 -3.84 5.73
N GLY A 50 -13.67 -3.89 5.98
CA GLY A 50 -14.66 -3.11 5.23
C GLY A 50 -14.41 -1.61 5.30
N LEU A 51 -14.06 -1.09 6.48
CA LEU A 51 -13.64 0.31 6.64
C LEU A 51 -12.39 0.62 5.81
N ALA A 52 -11.36 -0.23 5.83
CA ALA A 52 -10.16 -0.04 5.01
C ALA A 52 -10.47 -0.03 3.50
N ALA A 53 -11.40 -0.88 3.04
CA ALA A 53 -11.87 -0.89 1.67
C ALA A 53 -12.58 0.42 1.27
N VAL A 54 -13.42 0.97 2.17
CA VAL A 54 -14.11 2.25 1.96
C VAL A 54 -13.13 3.41 1.91
N LEU A 55 -12.15 3.46 2.82
CA LEU A 55 -11.09 4.46 2.77
C LEU A 55 -10.32 4.39 1.44
N ALA A 56 -9.96 3.18 0.99
CA ALA A 56 -9.31 2.97 -0.29
C ALA A 56 -10.21 3.25 -1.51
N LEU A 57 -11.54 3.19 -1.39
CA LEU A 57 -12.44 3.61 -2.47
C LEU A 57 -12.24 5.11 -2.78
N ARG A 58 -12.03 5.92 -1.74
CA ARG A 58 -11.85 7.38 -1.83
C ARG A 58 -10.39 7.83 -2.03
N GLY A 59 -9.42 6.95 -1.80
CA GLY A 59 -7.99 7.28 -1.92
C GLY A 59 -7.62 7.80 -3.32
N ASN A 60 -6.87 8.90 -3.37
CA ASN A 60 -6.37 9.54 -4.60
C ASN A 60 -4.89 9.96 -4.50
N GLY A 61 -4.21 9.59 -3.43
CA GLY A 61 -2.79 9.84 -3.29
C GLY A 61 -1.96 8.66 -3.78
N GLY A 62 -0.70 8.63 -3.38
CA GLY A 62 0.21 7.56 -3.80
C GLY A 62 1.02 6.93 -2.67
N PHE A 63 0.70 7.23 -1.40
CA PHE A 63 1.24 6.44 -0.30
C PHE A 63 0.76 4.98 -0.42
N PRO A 64 1.65 3.97 -0.26
CA PRO A 64 3.05 4.07 0.14
C PRO A 64 4.09 4.05 -1.02
N TYR A 65 3.65 4.09 -2.27
CA TYR A 65 4.51 3.82 -3.42
C TYR A 65 5.16 5.07 -4.04
N THR A 66 4.45 6.19 -4.15
CA THR A 66 5.03 7.42 -4.73
C THR A 66 5.59 8.34 -3.66
N THR A 67 5.11 8.20 -2.42
CA THR A 67 5.55 8.98 -1.27
C THR A 67 5.74 8.07 -0.05
N PRO A 68 6.81 8.27 0.74
CA PRO A 68 6.99 7.63 2.03
C PRO A 68 6.21 8.32 3.16
N ASP A 69 5.58 9.46 2.87
CA ASP A 69 4.80 10.22 3.86
C ASP A 69 3.44 9.55 4.08
N PRO A 70 3.15 9.00 5.28
CA PRO A 70 1.88 8.38 5.59
C PRO A 70 0.75 9.41 5.81
N THR A 71 1.05 10.70 5.73
CA THR A 71 0.07 11.76 5.95
C THR A 71 -0.74 12.11 4.70
N SER A 72 -1.94 12.66 4.90
CA SER A 72 -2.77 13.19 3.82
C SER A 72 -2.48 14.66 3.54
N ALA A 73 -1.19 15.02 3.36
CA ALA A 73 -0.76 16.38 3.01
C ALA A 73 -1.41 17.48 3.89
N ASP A 74 -1.31 17.32 5.22
CA ASP A 74 -1.86 18.24 6.23
C ASP A 74 -3.38 18.36 6.30
N ALA A 75 -4.15 17.44 5.71
CA ALA A 75 -5.61 17.42 5.83
C ALA A 75 -6.06 17.59 7.29
N THR A 76 -6.77 18.68 7.60
CA THR A 76 -7.30 18.98 8.95
C THR A 76 -8.68 18.36 9.20
N GLU A 77 -9.32 17.85 8.15
CA GLU A 77 -10.64 17.22 8.19
C GLU A 77 -10.67 15.96 7.32
N LEU A 78 -11.60 15.04 7.62
CA LEU A 78 -11.79 13.81 6.83
C LEU A 78 -12.04 14.09 5.35
N ALA A 79 -12.69 15.23 5.04
CA ALA A 79 -13.02 15.68 3.69
C ALA A 79 -11.82 15.71 2.75
N THR A 80 -10.66 16.09 3.28
CA THR A 80 -9.43 16.27 2.52
C THR A 80 -8.42 15.14 2.73
N ALA A 81 -8.74 14.16 3.59
CA ALA A 81 -7.88 13.04 3.92
C ALA A 81 -8.00 11.92 2.89
N SER A 82 -7.22 11.97 1.81
CA SER A 82 -7.24 10.97 0.73
C SER A 82 -5.83 10.65 0.17
N GLY A 83 -4.78 10.86 0.97
CA GLY A 83 -3.37 10.80 0.55
C GLY A 83 -2.81 9.41 0.23
N TRP A 84 -3.61 8.35 0.38
CA TRP A 84 -3.25 6.97 0.06
C TRP A 84 -3.76 6.55 -1.32
N TRP A 85 -3.12 5.52 -1.88
CA TRP A 85 -3.57 4.93 -3.15
C TRP A 85 -4.97 4.30 -3.00
N GLY A 86 -5.78 4.45 -4.04
CA GLY A 86 -7.16 4.02 -4.03
C GLY A 86 -7.85 4.16 -5.39
N ALA A 87 -9.16 3.92 -5.40
CA ALA A 87 -9.97 3.98 -6.61
C ALA A 87 -10.40 5.40 -7.01
N ASN A 88 -10.21 6.38 -6.12
CA ASN A 88 -10.64 7.77 -6.28
C ASN A 88 -12.10 7.88 -6.77
N ARG A 89 -13.02 7.25 -6.04
CA ARG A 89 -14.47 7.27 -6.33
C ARG A 89 -15.30 7.65 -5.12
N CYS A 90 -16.37 8.36 -5.41
CA CYS A 90 -17.38 8.76 -4.43
C CYS A 90 -18.73 8.12 -4.81
N PRO A 91 -19.35 7.35 -3.90
CA PRO A 91 -20.60 6.69 -4.20
C PRO A 91 -21.82 7.64 -4.13
N ARG A 92 -22.92 7.20 -4.73
CA ARG A 92 -24.26 7.85 -4.63
C ARG A 92 -25.12 7.25 -3.52
N ALA A 93 -24.97 5.94 -3.31
CA ALA A 93 -25.61 5.20 -2.23
C ALA A 93 -24.62 4.30 -1.49
N VAL A 94 -25.06 3.74 -0.37
CA VAL A 94 -24.33 2.70 0.38
C VAL A 94 -25.24 1.49 0.59
N ILE A 95 -24.66 0.29 0.60
CA ILE A 95 -25.43 -0.95 0.79
C ILE A 95 -25.02 -1.57 2.13
N ILE A 96 -25.93 -1.63 3.09
CA ILE A 96 -25.72 -2.17 4.43
C ILE A 96 -26.25 -3.59 4.47
N VAL A 97 -25.40 -4.53 4.89
CA VAL A 97 -25.79 -5.94 5.01
C VAL A 97 -25.20 -6.58 6.28
N ALA A 98 -25.92 -7.57 6.80
CA ALA A 98 -25.48 -8.34 7.95
C ALA A 98 -24.26 -9.21 7.59
N GLY A 99 -23.17 -9.05 8.36
CA GLY A 99 -21.91 -9.75 8.14
C GLY A 99 -21.84 -11.16 8.71
N ASP A 100 -22.97 -11.83 8.97
CA ASP A 100 -23.05 -13.20 9.51
C ASP A 100 -23.51 -14.26 8.50
N SER A 101 -24.00 -13.85 7.32
CA SER A 101 -24.42 -14.74 6.22
C SER A 101 -23.70 -14.35 4.92
N PRO A 102 -22.90 -15.25 4.31
CA PRO A 102 -22.25 -14.97 3.02
C PRO A 102 -23.25 -14.83 1.86
N ALA A 103 -24.34 -15.60 1.91
CA ALA A 103 -25.34 -15.61 0.84
C ALA A 103 -26.11 -14.28 0.77
N ASP A 104 -26.54 -13.74 1.92
CA ASP A 104 -27.25 -12.46 2.00
C ASP A 104 -26.38 -11.34 1.40
N ALA A 105 -25.09 -11.31 1.75
CA ALA A 105 -24.16 -10.31 1.26
C ALA A 105 -23.74 -10.51 -0.19
N LEU A 106 -23.69 -11.74 -0.72
CA LEU A 106 -23.51 -11.97 -2.16
C LEU A 106 -24.72 -11.48 -2.97
N THR A 107 -25.94 -11.67 -2.47
CA THR A 107 -27.11 -11.11 -3.18
C THR A 107 -27.06 -9.57 -3.20
N ALA A 108 -26.56 -8.96 -2.12
CA ALA A 108 -26.37 -7.52 -2.02
C ALA A 108 -25.34 -6.95 -3.01
N THR A 109 -24.33 -7.71 -3.46
CA THR A 109 -23.34 -7.21 -4.43
C THR A 109 -23.98 -6.84 -5.77
N SER A 110 -25.07 -7.51 -6.15
CA SER A 110 -25.81 -7.20 -7.40
C SER A 110 -26.51 -5.82 -7.38
N LEU A 111 -26.67 -5.21 -6.21
CA LEU A 111 -27.23 -3.86 -6.08
C LEU A 111 -26.19 -2.77 -6.33
N SER A 112 -24.89 -3.06 -6.24
CA SER A 112 -23.85 -2.08 -6.54
C SER A 112 -23.79 -1.83 -8.04
N ASP A 113 -23.72 -0.57 -8.46
CA ASP A 113 -23.41 -0.20 -9.86
C ASP A 113 -21.99 0.31 -9.94
N ALA A 114 -21.06 -0.53 -10.38
CA ALA A 114 -19.67 -0.10 -10.54
C ALA A 114 -19.45 0.84 -11.73
N THR A 115 -20.38 0.93 -12.66
CA THR A 115 -20.21 1.61 -13.95
C THR A 115 -20.89 2.98 -14.01
N GLY A 116 -21.92 3.19 -13.18
CA GLY A 116 -22.80 4.37 -13.23
C GLY A 116 -23.73 4.37 -14.44
N LEU A 117 -23.87 3.24 -15.14
CA LEU A 117 -24.65 3.10 -16.37
C LEU A 117 -25.89 2.21 -16.20
N SER A 118 -26.16 1.73 -14.99
CA SER A 118 -27.27 0.83 -14.72
C SER A 118 -28.65 1.50 -14.74
N GLY A 119 -29.69 0.69 -14.94
CA GLY A 119 -31.09 1.09 -14.83
C GLY A 119 -31.62 1.29 -13.40
N GLU A 120 -30.77 1.28 -12.36
CA GLU A 120 -31.07 1.52 -10.93
C GLU A 120 -32.13 0.57 -10.30
N PRO A 121 -31.89 -0.02 -9.11
CA PRO A 121 -32.89 -0.87 -8.46
C PRO A 121 -34.12 -0.07 -8.01
N TYR A 122 -35.31 -0.61 -8.25
CA TYR A 122 -36.57 -0.02 -7.79
C TYR A 122 -36.93 -0.53 -6.40
N LEU A 123 -36.81 0.33 -5.39
CA LEU A 123 -36.84 -0.06 -3.99
C LEU A 123 -37.87 0.74 -3.19
N GLN A 124 -38.38 0.11 -2.13
CA GLN A 124 -39.28 0.73 -1.18
C GLN A 124 -38.50 1.48 -0.10
N ARG A 125 -38.90 2.72 0.14
CA ARG A 125 -38.33 3.57 1.19
C ARG A 125 -38.82 3.12 2.57
N SER A 126 -37.88 2.88 3.49
CA SER A 126 -38.17 2.54 4.88
C SER A 126 -38.00 3.72 5.83
N ALA A 127 -37.10 4.68 5.53
CA ALA A 127 -36.97 5.91 6.28
C ALA A 127 -36.57 7.10 5.39
N ALA A 128 -36.88 8.32 5.86
CA ALA A 128 -36.60 9.57 5.17
C ALA A 128 -36.23 10.66 6.17
N ALA A 129 -35.27 11.52 5.80
CA ALA A 129 -34.94 12.71 6.59
C ALA A 129 -36.03 13.79 6.51
N ASP A 130 -36.69 13.90 5.35
CA ASP A 130 -37.86 14.76 5.15
C ASP A 130 -39.04 13.95 4.59
N PRO A 131 -39.86 13.32 5.47
CA PRO A 131 -40.97 12.48 5.05
C PRO A 131 -42.06 13.20 4.25
N LEU A 132 -42.09 14.54 4.21
CA LEU A 132 -43.09 15.30 3.44
C LEU A 132 -42.77 15.29 1.95
N PHE A 133 -41.50 15.40 1.58
CA PHE A 133 -41.06 15.33 0.18
C PHE A 133 -40.72 13.90 -0.25
N ASP A 134 -40.32 13.06 0.71
CA ASP A 134 -39.86 11.69 0.49
C ASP A 134 -40.69 10.70 1.35
N PRO A 135 -41.93 10.37 0.95
CA PRO A 135 -42.84 9.61 1.80
C PRO A 135 -42.33 8.20 2.08
N ILE A 136 -42.35 7.83 3.37
CA ILE A 136 -42.07 6.45 3.82
C ILE A 136 -43.08 5.49 3.17
N GLY A 137 -42.60 4.34 2.69
CA GLY A 137 -43.40 3.37 1.94
C GLY A 137 -43.50 3.67 0.44
N GLY A 138 -43.09 4.86 -0.01
CA GLY A 138 -42.95 5.19 -1.42
C GLY A 138 -41.84 4.39 -2.09
N PHE A 139 -41.97 4.19 -3.41
CA PHE A 139 -40.96 3.50 -4.21
C PHE A 139 -40.19 4.49 -5.08
N LYS A 140 -38.89 4.23 -5.27
CA LYS A 140 -38.01 5.05 -6.11
C LYS A 140 -36.89 4.17 -6.69
N ARG A 141 -36.40 4.54 -7.87
CA ARG A 141 -35.14 4.03 -8.41
C ARG A 141 -33.97 4.67 -7.67
N VAL A 142 -33.13 3.84 -7.08
CA VAL A 142 -32.04 4.28 -6.19
C VAL A 142 -30.74 4.31 -6.98
N ASP A 143 -30.06 5.45 -6.97
CA ASP A 143 -28.79 5.60 -7.67
C ASP A 143 -27.69 4.87 -6.89
N THR A 144 -27.25 3.74 -7.42
CA THR A 144 -26.27 2.84 -6.79
C THR A 144 -24.86 2.98 -7.36
N GLU A 145 -24.56 4.09 -8.04
CA GLU A 145 -23.24 4.37 -8.60
C GLU A 145 -22.15 4.26 -7.51
N TYR A 146 -21.16 3.42 -7.78
CA TYR A 146 -20.03 3.02 -6.93
C TYR A 146 -20.40 2.53 -5.52
N ALA A 147 -21.66 2.13 -5.28
CA ALA A 147 -22.17 1.85 -3.94
C ALA A 147 -21.40 0.72 -3.24
N PRO A 148 -20.66 0.99 -2.14
CA PRO A 148 -19.90 -0.05 -1.46
C PRO A 148 -20.80 -0.92 -0.58
N ILE A 149 -20.33 -2.15 -0.33
CA ILE A 149 -20.95 -3.06 0.64
C ILE A 149 -20.38 -2.81 2.04
N ILE A 150 -21.22 -2.29 2.93
CA ILE A 150 -20.91 -2.03 4.34
C ILE A 150 -21.45 -3.17 5.20
N LEU A 151 -20.54 -3.98 5.73
CA LEU A 151 -20.90 -5.06 6.64
C LEU A 151 -21.13 -4.51 8.06
N THR A 152 -22.19 -4.99 8.72
CA THR A 152 -22.45 -4.74 10.15
C THR A 152 -22.76 -6.03 10.90
N ARG A 153 -22.79 -5.98 12.24
CA ARG A 153 -23.17 -7.14 13.05
C ARG A 153 -24.68 -7.37 12.94
N ALA A 154 -25.07 -8.64 12.83
CA ALA A 154 -26.47 -9.01 12.66
C ALA A 154 -27.28 -8.90 13.95
N ALA A 155 -28.57 -8.59 13.85
CA ALA A 155 -29.48 -8.57 15.01
C ALA A 155 -29.66 -9.98 15.60
N ARG A 156 -29.65 -11.04 14.76
CA ARG A 156 -29.53 -12.46 15.17
C ARG A 156 -28.35 -12.75 16.09
N ARG A 157 -27.32 -11.89 16.07
CA ARG A 157 -26.12 -11.97 16.92
C ARG A 157 -26.13 -10.88 18.02
N GLY A 158 -27.30 -10.36 18.36
CA GLY A 158 -27.51 -9.39 19.44
C GLY A 158 -27.17 -7.94 19.09
N ALA A 159 -26.95 -7.60 17.81
CA ALA A 159 -26.75 -6.21 17.42
C ALA A 159 -28.04 -5.40 17.55
N LYS A 160 -27.91 -4.16 18.01
CA LYS A 160 -29.00 -3.17 18.09
C LYS A 160 -28.72 -1.90 17.26
N ALA A 161 -27.52 -1.80 16.68
CA ALA A 161 -27.02 -0.63 15.98
C ALA A 161 -25.86 -1.05 15.05
N LEU A 162 -25.36 -0.11 14.25
CA LEU A 162 -24.14 -0.30 13.46
C LEU A 162 -22.93 -0.58 14.36
N THR A 163 -21.98 -1.38 13.82
CA THR A 163 -20.67 -1.49 14.46
C THR A 163 -19.93 -0.16 14.39
N LEU A 164 -18.97 0.08 15.29
CA LEU A 164 -18.17 1.30 15.28
C LEU A 164 -17.48 1.53 13.92
N ALA A 165 -16.94 0.46 13.31
CA ALA A 165 -16.27 0.54 12.01
C ALA A 165 -17.25 0.86 10.87
N SER A 166 -18.44 0.25 10.87
CA SER A 166 -19.49 0.52 9.88
C SER A 166 -19.98 1.96 9.97
N ARG A 167 -20.25 2.45 11.20
CA ARG A 167 -20.65 3.84 11.45
C ARG A 167 -19.60 4.82 10.95
N TYR A 168 -18.33 4.53 11.25
CA TYR A 168 -17.23 5.38 10.79
C TYR A 168 -17.10 5.38 9.27
N ALA A 169 -17.21 4.24 8.59
CA ALA A 169 -17.16 4.17 7.14
C ALA A 169 -18.28 5.01 6.49
N LEU A 170 -19.49 4.97 7.07
CA LEU A 170 -20.62 5.78 6.63
C LEU A 170 -20.36 7.28 6.88
N GLN A 171 -19.82 7.64 8.04
CA GLN A 171 -19.44 9.03 8.35
C GLN A 171 -18.31 9.54 7.42
N ASP A 172 -17.31 8.72 7.11
CA ASP A 172 -16.26 9.04 6.14
C ASP A 172 -16.85 9.27 4.74
N LEU A 173 -17.78 8.44 4.28
CA LEU A 173 -18.43 8.72 3.00
C LEU A 173 -19.31 9.98 3.05
N ARG A 174 -19.98 10.25 4.18
CA ARG A 174 -20.84 11.44 4.28
C ARG A 174 -20.07 12.75 4.39
N ALA A 175 -19.00 12.77 5.19
CA ALA A 175 -18.23 13.95 5.57
C ALA A 175 -16.83 14.01 4.93
N GLY A 176 -16.35 12.91 4.35
CA GLY A 176 -15.03 12.75 3.71
C GLY A 176 -14.94 13.26 2.28
N GLY A 177 -15.84 14.15 1.85
CA GLY A 177 -15.79 14.80 0.53
C GLY A 177 -16.72 14.17 -0.52
N CYS A 178 -17.34 13.02 -0.22
CA CYS A 178 -18.36 12.43 -1.09
C CYS A 178 -19.75 13.03 -0.81
N ALA A 179 -19.95 14.27 -1.27
CA ALA A 179 -21.21 15.00 -1.12
C ALA A 179 -22.41 14.32 -1.83
N THR A 180 -22.16 13.31 -2.64
CA THR A 180 -23.17 12.58 -3.42
C THR A 180 -23.76 11.37 -2.70
N ALA A 181 -23.09 10.83 -1.68
CA ALA A 181 -23.53 9.64 -0.96
C ALA A 181 -24.70 10.01 -0.02
N ARG A 182 -25.92 10.08 -0.53
CA ARG A 182 -27.10 10.54 0.22
C ARG A 182 -28.12 9.45 0.48
N GLU A 183 -28.04 8.33 -0.23
CA GLU A 183 -28.99 7.23 -0.10
C GLU A 183 -28.36 6.00 0.56
N ALA A 184 -29.17 5.20 1.24
CA ALA A 184 -28.72 3.97 1.87
C ALA A 184 -29.71 2.84 1.61
N ILE A 185 -29.20 1.66 1.28
CA ILE A 185 -29.98 0.45 1.05
C ILE A 185 -29.63 -0.56 2.13
N ILE A 186 -30.62 -1.04 2.86
CA ILE A 186 -30.47 -2.13 3.83
C ILE A 186 -30.94 -3.43 3.18
N VAL A 187 -30.07 -4.43 3.14
CA VAL A 187 -30.41 -5.77 2.64
C VAL A 187 -30.67 -6.70 3.82
N GLY A 188 -31.87 -7.27 3.84
CA GLY A 188 -32.37 -8.16 4.88
C GLY A 188 -33.33 -7.50 5.86
N GLY A 189 -34.17 -8.33 6.47
CA GLY A 189 -35.17 -7.90 7.45
C GLY A 189 -34.55 -7.40 8.76
N THR A 190 -35.38 -6.99 9.71
CA THR A 190 -34.96 -6.44 11.01
C THR A 190 -34.17 -7.43 11.87
N ALA A 191 -34.37 -8.74 11.66
CA ALA A 191 -33.55 -9.79 12.27
C ALA A 191 -32.12 -9.84 11.70
N ALA A 192 -31.91 -9.42 10.46
CA ALA A 192 -30.58 -9.30 9.86
C ALA A 192 -29.92 -7.98 10.27
N VAL A 193 -30.51 -6.85 9.87
CA VAL A 193 -30.04 -5.51 10.20
C VAL A 193 -31.14 -4.81 11.02
N PRO A 194 -30.86 -4.40 12.28
CA PRO A 194 -31.87 -3.82 13.17
C PRO A 194 -32.64 -2.64 12.55
N ALA A 195 -33.87 -2.40 13.00
CA ALA A 195 -34.67 -1.26 12.53
C ALA A 195 -34.04 0.08 12.94
N GLU A 196 -33.40 0.12 14.11
CA GLU A 196 -32.73 1.30 14.66
C GLU A 196 -31.60 1.82 13.77
N VAL A 197 -31.02 0.97 12.91
CA VAL A 197 -30.01 1.38 11.93
C VAL A 197 -30.56 2.40 10.93
N GLU A 198 -31.86 2.39 10.65
CA GLU A 198 -32.49 3.38 9.75
C GLU A 198 -32.39 4.79 10.33
N ASN A 199 -32.73 4.94 11.61
CA ASN A 199 -32.60 6.22 12.33
C ASN A 199 -31.13 6.63 12.46
N GLU A 200 -30.25 5.66 12.66
CA GLU A 200 -28.81 5.92 12.72
C GLU A 200 -28.28 6.47 11.38
N LEU A 201 -28.70 5.91 10.24
CA LEU A 201 -28.34 6.41 8.91
C LEU A 201 -28.85 7.84 8.67
N ILE A 202 -30.10 8.14 9.04
CA ILE A 202 -30.62 9.51 8.97
C ILE A 202 -29.78 10.46 9.84
N SER A 203 -29.42 10.04 11.05
CA SER A 203 -28.59 10.86 11.97
C SER A 203 -27.17 11.11 11.46
N ILE A 204 -26.60 10.17 10.68
CA ILE A 204 -25.30 10.33 10.00
C ILE A 204 -25.42 11.30 8.80
N GLY A 205 -26.64 11.55 8.31
CA GLY A 205 -26.94 12.53 7.26
C GLY A 205 -27.28 11.91 5.90
N TYR A 206 -27.72 10.66 5.86
CA TYR A 206 -28.40 10.09 4.69
C TYR A 206 -29.84 10.62 4.62
N THR A 207 -30.32 10.97 3.43
CA THR A 207 -31.66 11.57 3.24
C THR A 207 -32.75 10.53 3.03
N SER A 208 -32.37 9.39 2.45
CA SER A 208 -33.29 8.33 2.02
C SER A 208 -32.73 6.98 2.41
N VAL A 209 -33.51 6.18 3.13
CA VAL A 209 -33.15 4.79 3.46
C VAL A 209 -34.18 3.86 2.84
N TYR A 210 -33.69 2.85 2.14
CA TYR A 210 -34.47 1.81 1.49
C TYR A 210 -34.18 0.48 2.16
N ARG A 211 -35.16 -0.41 2.21
CA ARG A 211 -34.96 -1.77 2.71
C ARG A 211 -35.51 -2.78 1.73
N VAL A 212 -34.67 -3.76 1.38
CA VAL A 212 -35.05 -4.92 0.58
C VAL A 212 -34.89 -6.18 1.41
N SER A 213 -35.98 -6.90 1.61
CA SER A 213 -36.02 -8.05 2.51
C SER A 213 -37.16 -8.99 2.17
N GLY A 214 -37.03 -10.25 2.60
CA GLY A 214 -38.11 -11.22 2.63
C GLY A 214 -38.11 -12.01 3.93
N ALA A 215 -39.05 -12.96 4.05
CA ALA A 215 -39.22 -13.78 5.26
C ALA A 215 -37.98 -14.63 5.60
N ASN A 216 -37.19 -14.99 4.59
CA ASN A 216 -35.94 -15.72 4.73
C ASN A 216 -34.91 -15.20 3.70
N ARG A 217 -33.75 -15.85 3.63
CA ARG A 217 -32.65 -15.45 2.70
C ARG A 217 -33.01 -15.64 1.23
N PHE A 218 -33.79 -16.66 0.89
CA PHE A 218 -34.24 -16.95 -0.48
C PHE A 218 -35.24 -15.89 -0.92
N ALA A 219 -36.21 -15.56 -0.08
CA ALA A 219 -37.15 -14.46 -0.28
C ALA A 219 -36.43 -13.10 -0.40
N THR A 220 -35.38 -12.86 0.39
CA THR A 220 -34.57 -11.63 0.29
C THR A 220 -33.81 -11.58 -1.04
N ALA A 221 -33.20 -12.69 -1.46
CA ALA A 221 -32.53 -12.81 -2.75
C ALA A 221 -33.50 -12.55 -3.92
N SER A 222 -34.70 -13.14 -3.87
CA SER A 222 -35.76 -12.91 -4.84
C SER A 222 -36.25 -11.45 -4.85
N ALA A 223 -36.36 -10.80 -3.69
CA ALA A 223 -36.73 -9.39 -3.60
C ALA A 223 -35.66 -8.48 -4.22
N VAL A 224 -34.37 -8.75 -3.96
CA VAL A 224 -33.26 -8.05 -4.61
C VAL A 224 -33.30 -8.27 -6.13
N ALA A 225 -33.46 -9.51 -6.57
CA ALA A 225 -33.53 -9.86 -7.98
C ALA A 225 -34.69 -9.14 -8.70
N ASN A 226 -35.87 -9.12 -8.09
CA ASN A 226 -37.04 -8.42 -8.63
C ASN A 226 -36.87 -6.89 -8.66
N SER A 227 -36.12 -6.31 -7.71
CA SER A 227 -35.83 -4.87 -7.72
C SER A 227 -34.93 -4.44 -8.87
N LEU A 228 -34.05 -5.33 -9.34
CA LEU A 228 -33.12 -5.10 -10.45
C LEU A 228 -33.74 -5.47 -11.81
N GLY A 229 -34.49 -6.57 -11.85
CA GLY A 229 -34.98 -7.17 -13.08
C GLY A 229 -33.86 -7.75 -13.96
N THR A 230 -34.20 -8.03 -15.21
CA THR A 230 -33.24 -8.48 -16.23
C THR A 230 -33.49 -7.76 -17.55
N ALA A 231 -32.44 -7.57 -18.36
CA ALA A 231 -32.55 -6.95 -19.68
C ALA A 231 -32.10 -7.90 -20.80
N PRO A 232 -32.74 -7.86 -21.99
CA PRO A 232 -32.22 -8.52 -23.18
C PRO A 232 -30.96 -7.79 -23.69
N VAL A 233 -30.21 -8.44 -24.59
CA VAL A 233 -29.15 -7.75 -25.33
C VAL A 233 -29.76 -6.54 -26.07
N PRO A 234 -29.21 -5.32 -25.91
CA PRO A 234 -29.76 -4.13 -26.56
C PRO A 234 -29.84 -4.26 -28.09
N ALA A 235 -30.86 -3.66 -28.68
CA ALA A 235 -31.02 -3.65 -30.13
C ALA A 235 -29.81 -3.00 -30.82
N GLY A 236 -29.31 -3.61 -31.89
CA GLY A 236 -28.11 -3.16 -32.62
C GLY A 236 -26.77 -3.64 -32.05
N VAL A 237 -26.75 -4.29 -30.88
CA VAL A 237 -25.55 -4.95 -30.34
C VAL A 237 -25.55 -6.42 -30.76
N SER A 238 -24.60 -6.81 -31.61
CA SER A 238 -24.53 -8.16 -32.19
C SER A 238 -23.52 -9.10 -31.51
N GLY A 239 -22.68 -8.59 -30.60
CA GLY A 239 -21.66 -9.38 -29.93
C GLY A 239 -20.87 -8.59 -28.89
N CYS A 240 -19.88 -9.24 -28.28
CA CYS A 240 -19.01 -8.60 -27.30
C CYS A 240 -18.22 -7.44 -27.93
N PHE A 241 -17.84 -6.50 -27.09
CA PHE A 241 -17.09 -5.30 -27.45
C PHE A 241 -15.70 -5.70 -27.96
N ASP A 242 -15.09 -6.66 -27.26
CA ASP A 242 -13.90 -7.36 -27.69
C ASP A 242 -14.21 -8.86 -27.77
N THR A 243 -14.00 -9.44 -28.95
CA THR A 243 -14.36 -10.83 -29.25
C THR A 243 -13.24 -11.83 -28.94
N SER A 244 -11.99 -11.39 -28.83
CA SER A 244 -10.83 -12.27 -28.69
C SER A 244 -9.70 -11.57 -27.94
N GLY A 245 -9.34 -12.11 -26.78
CA GLY A 245 -8.21 -11.64 -26.00
C GLY A 245 -6.83 -12.10 -26.50
N LEU A 246 -6.75 -12.74 -27.67
CA LEU A 246 -5.49 -13.16 -28.29
C LEU A 246 -4.66 -12.01 -28.89
N ASP A 247 -5.25 -10.82 -29.00
CA ASP A 247 -4.59 -9.62 -29.56
C ASP A 247 -3.66 -8.90 -28.57
N GLY A 248 -3.52 -9.44 -27.35
CA GLY A 248 -2.68 -8.90 -26.30
C GLY A 248 -3.42 -8.02 -25.29
N SER A 249 -4.74 -7.84 -25.43
CA SER A 249 -5.57 -7.25 -24.38
C SER A 249 -6.89 -8.00 -24.23
N THR A 250 -7.66 -7.72 -23.18
CA THR A 250 -9.02 -8.25 -23.04
C THR A 250 -9.89 -7.13 -22.49
N ARG A 251 -10.79 -6.63 -23.34
CA ARG A 251 -11.66 -5.51 -23.03
C ARG A 251 -13.05 -5.97 -22.64
N MET A 252 -13.64 -5.25 -21.70
CA MET A 252 -14.99 -5.48 -21.19
C MET A 252 -15.82 -4.23 -21.44
N SER A 253 -17.14 -4.39 -21.62
CA SER A 253 -18.08 -3.27 -21.67
C SER A 253 -19.32 -3.54 -20.82
N PHE A 254 -19.95 -2.47 -20.36
CA PHE A 254 -21.32 -2.52 -19.88
C PHE A 254 -22.29 -2.43 -21.08
N TYR A 255 -23.39 -3.18 -21.04
CA TYR A 255 -24.40 -3.22 -22.10
C TYR A 255 -25.78 -2.86 -21.57
N ALA A 256 -26.21 -3.55 -20.52
CA ALA A 256 -27.38 -3.31 -19.72
C ALA A 256 -27.31 -4.23 -18.49
N ASN A 257 -28.19 -4.03 -17.51
CA ASN A 257 -28.32 -4.92 -16.37
C ASN A 257 -28.54 -6.36 -16.84
N SER A 258 -27.82 -7.31 -16.24
CA SER A 258 -27.99 -8.74 -16.52
C SER A 258 -27.67 -9.12 -17.99
N VAL A 259 -26.96 -8.26 -18.74
CA VAL A 259 -26.36 -8.57 -20.04
C VAL A 259 -24.85 -8.70 -19.89
N VAL A 260 -24.36 -9.94 -19.91
CA VAL A 260 -23.00 -10.28 -19.49
C VAL A 260 -22.17 -10.84 -20.63
N GLU A 261 -20.86 -10.64 -20.56
CA GLU A 261 -19.92 -11.34 -21.42
C GLU A 261 -19.65 -12.75 -20.89
N TRP A 262 -19.75 -13.75 -21.76
CA TRP A 262 -19.35 -15.12 -21.50
C TRP A 262 -18.20 -15.52 -22.41
N ARG A 263 -17.06 -15.88 -21.83
CA ARG A 263 -15.82 -16.16 -22.55
C ARG A 263 -15.40 -17.62 -22.38
N PRO A 264 -15.79 -18.53 -23.29
CA PRO A 264 -15.45 -19.94 -23.16
C PRO A 264 -13.97 -20.25 -23.45
N SER A 265 -13.22 -19.32 -24.05
CA SER A 265 -11.78 -19.40 -24.29
C SER A 265 -11.19 -18.01 -24.51
N ALA A 266 -9.87 -17.91 -24.68
CA ALA A 266 -9.20 -16.66 -25.02
C ALA A 266 -9.68 -16.05 -26.35
N ALA A 267 -10.15 -16.88 -27.29
CA ALA A 267 -10.46 -16.47 -28.67
C ALA A 267 -11.95 -16.20 -28.91
N ARG A 268 -12.80 -16.33 -27.89
CA ARG A 268 -14.26 -16.28 -28.05
C ARG A 268 -14.91 -15.52 -26.92
N CYS A 269 -15.88 -14.68 -27.29
CA CYS A 269 -16.81 -14.05 -26.37
C CYS A 269 -18.21 -14.06 -26.97
N GLN A 270 -19.22 -14.29 -26.13
CA GLN A 270 -20.64 -14.14 -26.48
C GLN A 270 -21.37 -13.31 -25.43
N LEU A 271 -22.39 -12.56 -25.86
CA LEU A 271 -23.26 -11.85 -24.93
C LEU A 271 -24.42 -12.72 -24.49
N LEU A 272 -24.67 -12.75 -23.19
CA LEU A 272 -25.80 -13.43 -22.57
C LEU A 272 -26.73 -12.38 -21.97
N GLY A 273 -27.84 -12.09 -22.65
CA GLY A 273 -28.92 -11.28 -22.08
C GLY A 273 -29.79 -12.07 -21.10
N ARG A 274 -30.50 -11.37 -20.23
CA ARG A 274 -31.41 -11.94 -19.24
C ARG A 274 -30.76 -13.04 -18.39
N SER A 275 -29.55 -12.75 -17.93
CA SER A 275 -28.72 -13.66 -17.15
C SER A 275 -29.05 -13.59 -15.66
N VAL A 276 -29.24 -14.75 -15.02
CA VAL A 276 -29.45 -14.86 -13.56
C VAL A 276 -28.47 -15.89 -13.01
N VAL A 277 -27.94 -15.64 -11.82
CA VAL A 277 -27.11 -16.59 -11.09
C VAL A 277 -27.97 -17.44 -10.16
N LEU A 278 -27.67 -18.74 -10.11
CA LEU A 278 -28.15 -19.65 -9.07
C LEU A 278 -26.93 -20.20 -8.31
N THR A 279 -26.96 -20.14 -6.98
CA THR A 279 -25.87 -20.65 -6.14
C THR A 279 -26.35 -21.15 -4.78
N ASP A 280 -25.46 -21.76 -4.02
CA ASP A 280 -25.71 -22.23 -2.65
C ASP A 280 -25.96 -21.05 -1.70
N GLY A 281 -27.16 -21.03 -1.12
CA GLY A 281 -27.61 -20.08 -0.12
C GLY A 281 -27.23 -20.42 1.32
N ILE A 282 -26.66 -21.60 1.57
CA ILE A 282 -26.28 -22.05 2.91
C ILE A 282 -24.86 -21.61 3.24
N THR A 283 -23.89 -22.00 2.42
CA THR A 283 -22.48 -21.63 2.64
C THR A 283 -22.00 -20.55 1.69
N GLY A 284 -22.54 -20.49 0.47
CA GLY A 284 -22.23 -19.47 -0.55
C GLY A 284 -20.75 -19.35 -0.92
N ALA A 285 -19.90 -20.29 -0.49
CA ALA A 285 -18.46 -20.10 -0.46
C ALA A 285 -17.83 -20.02 -1.85
N ASP A 286 -18.39 -20.76 -2.81
CA ASP A 286 -17.88 -20.85 -4.17
C ASP A 286 -18.21 -19.58 -4.96
N ALA A 287 -19.38 -18.98 -4.71
CA ALA A 287 -19.86 -17.80 -5.44
C ALA A 287 -19.38 -16.45 -4.86
N LEU A 288 -18.67 -16.44 -3.73
CA LEU A 288 -18.07 -15.22 -3.16
C LEU A 288 -17.18 -14.48 -4.17
N ALA A 289 -16.46 -15.24 -4.99
CA ALA A 289 -15.57 -14.70 -6.01
C ALA A 289 -16.31 -14.00 -7.16
N ALA A 290 -17.63 -14.14 -7.27
CA ALA A 290 -18.43 -13.48 -8.29
C ALA A 290 -18.93 -12.08 -7.87
N GLY A 291 -18.59 -11.60 -6.67
CA GLY A 291 -19.00 -10.28 -6.19
C GLY A 291 -18.63 -9.16 -7.16
N TRP A 292 -17.40 -9.15 -7.67
CA TRP A 292 -16.95 -8.15 -8.66
C TRP A 292 -17.77 -8.17 -9.95
N TRP A 293 -18.17 -9.37 -10.38
CA TRP A 293 -18.88 -9.58 -11.63
C TRP A 293 -20.36 -9.23 -11.52
N THR A 294 -20.99 -9.67 -10.43
CA THR A 294 -22.40 -9.37 -10.12
C THR A 294 -22.61 -7.87 -9.88
N SER A 295 -21.64 -7.17 -9.28
CA SER A 295 -21.66 -5.70 -9.14
C SER A 295 -21.39 -4.96 -10.45
N PHE A 296 -20.60 -5.52 -11.38
CA PHE A 296 -20.31 -4.82 -12.63
C PHE A 296 -21.52 -4.80 -13.58
N TRP A 297 -22.20 -5.92 -13.75
CA TRP A 297 -23.37 -6.04 -14.65
C TRP A 297 -24.73 -6.08 -13.92
N GLN A 298 -24.74 -5.88 -12.59
CA GLN A 298 -25.95 -5.97 -11.75
C GLN A 298 -26.77 -7.23 -12.02
N VAL A 299 -26.07 -8.36 -11.98
CA VAL A 299 -26.64 -9.68 -12.30
C VAL A 299 -27.38 -10.20 -11.06
N PRO A 300 -28.70 -10.47 -11.14
CA PRO A 300 -29.43 -11.02 -10.02
C PRO A 300 -28.86 -12.35 -9.55
N VAL A 301 -28.77 -12.52 -8.22
CA VAL A 301 -28.32 -13.76 -7.58
C VAL A 301 -29.49 -14.38 -6.83
N LEU A 302 -29.89 -15.58 -7.26
CA LEU A 302 -30.84 -16.41 -6.57
C LEU A 302 -30.12 -17.52 -5.80
N LEU A 303 -30.76 -17.98 -4.73
CA LEU A 303 -30.17 -18.90 -3.77
C LEU A 303 -30.92 -20.23 -3.76
N HIS A 304 -30.16 -21.31 -3.62
CA HIS A 304 -30.66 -22.66 -3.40
C HIS A 304 -30.31 -23.11 -1.99
N ASP A 305 -31.14 -23.93 -1.36
CA ASP A 305 -30.98 -24.34 0.04
C ASP A 305 -30.18 -25.63 0.24
N GLY A 306 -29.70 -26.24 -0.85
CA GLY A 306 -28.95 -27.49 -0.84
C GLY A 306 -29.82 -28.75 -0.76
N SER A 307 -31.14 -28.59 -0.83
CA SER A 307 -32.08 -29.73 -0.95
C SER A 307 -32.12 -30.27 -2.39
N ASP A 308 -32.94 -31.29 -2.64
CA ASP A 308 -33.17 -31.78 -4.00
C ASP A 308 -34.22 -30.95 -4.77
N GLU A 309 -34.74 -29.88 -4.16
CA GLU A 309 -35.81 -29.03 -4.70
C GLU A 309 -35.42 -27.54 -4.71
N LEU A 310 -36.11 -26.75 -5.52
CA LEU A 310 -35.92 -25.30 -5.50
C LEU A 310 -36.74 -24.68 -4.36
N PRO A 311 -36.16 -23.74 -3.59
CA PRO A 311 -36.94 -22.92 -2.68
C PRO A 311 -38.10 -22.25 -3.44
N PRO A 312 -39.34 -22.23 -2.89
CA PRO A 312 -40.50 -21.66 -3.57
C PRO A 312 -40.29 -20.22 -4.03
N GLU A 313 -39.57 -19.42 -3.25
CA GLU A 313 -39.27 -18.03 -3.58
C GLU A 313 -38.28 -17.89 -4.73
N THR A 314 -37.33 -18.83 -4.84
CA THR A 314 -36.38 -18.90 -5.95
C THR A 314 -37.08 -19.36 -7.23
N ALA A 315 -37.93 -20.39 -7.13
CA ALA A 315 -38.76 -20.87 -8.23
C ALA A 315 -39.67 -19.75 -8.77
N ALA A 316 -40.35 -19.02 -7.89
CA ALA A 316 -41.20 -17.88 -8.28
C ALA A 316 -40.39 -16.78 -8.99
N ALA A 317 -39.21 -16.42 -8.47
CA ALA A 317 -38.36 -15.42 -9.10
C ALA A 317 -37.89 -15.83 -10.50
N LEU A 318 -37.53 -17.10 -10.70
CA LEU A 318 -37.13 -17.64 -12.01
C LEU A 318 -38.25 -17.49 -13.06
N GLN A 319 -39.51 -17.63 -12.64
CA GLN A 319 -40.67 -17.47 -13.50
C GLN A 319 -40.99 -16.00 -13.82
N THR A 320 -40.70 -15.06 -12.90
CA THR A 320 -41.03 -13.64 -13.07
C THR A 320 -39.95 -12.82 -13.77
N LEU A 321 -38.68 -13.22 -13.65
CA LEU A 321 -37.54 -12.45 -14.14
C LEU A 321 -37.29 -12.58 -15.65
N ASN A 322 -38.09 -13.37 -16.37
CA ASN A 322 -37.90 -13.65 -17.81
C ASN A 322 -36.46 -14.07 -18.12
N VAL A 323 -35.97 -15.11 -17.46
CA VAL A 323 -34.57 -15.53 -17.58
C VAL A 323 -34.32 -16.22 -18.92
N SER A 324 -33.23 -15.90 -19.60
CA SER A 324 -32.80 -16.63 -20.82
C SER A 324 -31.52 -17.42 -20.59
N ASN A 325 -30.71 -17.03 -19.61
CA ASN A 325 -29.46 -17.69 -19.29
C ASN A 325 -29.36 -17.88 -17.78
N LEU A 326 -29.29 -19.14 -17.34
CA LEU A 326 -29.12 -19.49 -15.93
C LEU A 326 -27.66 -19.90 -15.69
N LEU A 327 -26.95 -19.13 -14.88
CA LEU A 327 -25.55 -19.39 -14.53
C LEU A 327 -25.49 -20.00 -13.13
N VAL A 328 -25.11 -21.27 -13.05
CA VAL A 328 -24.86 -21.94 -11.78
C VAL A 328 -23.41 -21.73 -11.37
N LEU A 329 -23.22 -21.11 -10.21
CA LEU A 329 -21.90 -20.85 -9.63
C LEU A 329 -21.67 -21.81 -8.47
N GLY A 330 -20.76 -22.76 -8.68
CA GLY A 330 -20.46 -23.84 -7.73
C GLY A 330 -20.64 -25.24 -8.31
N GLY A 331 -19.98 -26.21 -7.69
CA GLY A 331 -20.00 -27.62 -8.10
C GLY A 331 -21.34 -28.32 -7.84
N THR A 332 -21.48 -29.54 -8.34
CA THR A 332 -22.69 -30.37 -8.23
C THR A 332 -23.01 -30.76 -6.79
N GLY A 333 -22.00 -30.83 -5.90
CA GLY A 333 -22.22 -31.06 -4.47
C GLY A 333 -22.86 -29.87 -3.72
N ARG A 334 -23.11 -28.75 -4.40
CA ARG A 334 -23.76 -27.55 -3.86
C ARG A 334 -25.11 -27.28 -4.49
N VAL A 335 -25.15 -27.36 -5.81
CA VAL A 335 -26.36 -27.32 -6.63
C VAL A 335 -26.27 -28.49 -7.57
N SER A 336 -27.02 -29.55 -7.30
CA SER A 336 -27.01 -30.77 -8.10
C SER A 336 -27.42 -30.48 -9.56
N ASP A 337 -27.05 -31.37 -10.48
CA ASP A 337 -27.45 -31.21 -11.87
C ASP A 337 -28.96 -31.35 -12.06
N SER A 338 -29.64 -32.16 -11.22
CA SER A 338 -31.10 -32.25 -11.23
C SER A 338 -31.75 -30.91 -10.88
N VAL A 339 -31.32 -30.27 -9.78
CA VAL A 339 -31.82 -28.96 -9.37
C VAL A 339 -31.50 -27.89 -10.41
N ALA A 340 -30.28 -27.89 -10.96
CA ALA A 340 -29.87 -26.93 -11.97
C ALA A 340 -30.69 -27.07 -13.27
N ASN A 341 -30.94 -28.29 -13.72
CA ASN A 341 -31.77 -28.58 -14.89
C ASN A 341 -33.23 -28.19 -14.63
N ALA A 342 -33.79 -28.56 -13.46
CA ALA A 342 -35.14 -28.17 -13.08
C ALA A 342 -35.32 -26.65 -13.03
N ALA A 343 -34.33 -25.91 -12.53
CA ALA A 343 -34.33 -24.45 -12.52
C ALA A 343 -34.28 -23.85 -13.93
N ALA A 344 -33.45 -24.42 -14.81
CA ALA A 344 -33.34 -24.00 -16.19
C ALA A 344 -34.63 -24.28 -16.99
N GLU A 345 -35.22 -25.45 -16.81
CA GLU A 345 -36.51 -25.84 -17.41
C GLU A 345 -37.63 -24.93 -16.92
N LEU A 346 -37.72 -24.69 -15.60
CA LEU A 346 -38.72 -23.81 -15.01
C LEU A 346 -38.66 -22.39 -15.59
N ALA A 347 -37.45 -21.90 -15.85
CA ALA A 347 -37.23 -20.56 -16.39
C ALA A 347 -37.26 -20.49 -17.92
N GLY A 348 -37.25 -21.63 -18.63
CA GLY A 348 -37.04 -21.69 -20.08
C GLY A 348 -35.65 -21.18 -20.51
N ALA A 349 -34.64 -21.32 -19.66
CA ALA A 349 -33.33 -20.71 -19.81
C ALA A 349 -32.25 -21.71 -20.25
N THR A 350 -31.20 -21.22 -20.92
CA THR A 350 -30.00 -22.02 -21.20
C THR A 350 -29.13 -22.11 -19.96
N LEU A 351 -28.89 -23.33 -19.48
CA LEU A 351 -28.03 -23.61 -18.32
C LEU A 351 -26.54 -23.51 -18.66
N ARG A 352 -25.77 -22.81 -17.82
CA ARG A 352 -24.30 -22.80 -17.83
C ARG A 352 -23.80 -22.97 -16.39
N ARG A 353 -22.76 -23.78 -16.19
CA ARG A 353 -22.13 -23.96 -14.88
C ARG A 353 -20.70 -23.46 -14.89
N VAL A 354 -20.31 -22.74 -13.84
CA VAL A 354 -18.92 -22.36 -13.55
C VAL A 354 -18.54 -22.96 -12.20
N SER A 355 -17.60 -23.90 -12.22
CA SER A 355 -17.14 -24.61 -11.03
C SER A 355 -15.71 -25.13 -11.22
N GLY A 356 -15.01 -25.31 -10.11
CA GLY A 356 -13.78 -26.10 -10.02
C GLY A 356 -13.88 -27.13 -8.90
N GLU A 357 -12.78 -27.86 -8.67
CA GLU A 357 -12.70 -28.92 -7.64
C GLU A 357 -12.91 -28.38 -6.22
N ASP A 358 -12.52 -27.13 -5.99
CA ASP A 358 -12.73 -26.40 -4.75
C ASP A 358 -13.08 -24.93 -5.04
N ARG A 359 -13.30 -24.15 -3.98
CA ARG A 359 -13.64 -22.73 -4.09
C ARG A 359 -12.53 -21.87 -4.73
N TYR A 360 -11.28 -22.28 -4.60
CA TYR A 360 -10.14 -21.56 -5.17
C TYR A 360 -10.10 -21.77 -6.68
N SER A 361 -10.26 -23.02 -7.12
CA SER A 361 -10.37 -23.42 -8.51
C SER A 361 -11.63 -22.84 -9.16
N THR A 362 -12.74 -22.73 -8.41
CA THR A 362 -13.96 -22.05 -8.87
C THR A 362 -13.73 -20.56 -9.08
N SER A 363 -12.98 -19.87 -8.20
CA SER A 363 -12.63 -18.46 -8.40
C SER A 363 -11.78 -18.22 -9.65
N VAL A 364 -10.84 -19.14 -9.95
CA VAL A 364 -10.06 -19.12 -11.20
C VAL A 364 -10.96 -19.37 -12.41
N ALA A 365 -11.90 -20.32 -12.33
CA ALA A 365 -12.87 -20.56 -13.39
C ALA A 365 -13.74 -19.33 -13.67
N MET A 366 -14.17 -18.61 -12.63
CA MET A 366 -14.89 -17.34 -12.77
C MET A 366 -14.03 -16.28 -13.46
N ALA A 367 -12.77 -16.10 -13.05
CA ALA A 367 -11.85 -15.19 -13.72
C ALA A 367 -11.72 -15.49 -15.22
N LYS A 368 -11.64 -16.77 -15.59
CA LYS A 368 -11.56 -17.26 -16.97
C LYS A 368 -12.85 -17.01 -17.75
N TYR A 369 -13.97 -17.59 -17.32
CA TYR A 369 -15.24 -17.57 -18.06
C TYR A 369 -15.96 -16.21 -18.04
N LEU A 370 -15.81 -15.46 -16.95
CA LEU A 370 -16.57 -14.22 -16.71
C LEU A 370 -15.71 -12.96 -16.92
N GLY A 371 -14.39 -13.07 -16.74
CA GLY A 371 -13.44 -11.96 -16.91
C GLY A 371 -12.47 -12.13 -18.07
N GLY A 372 -12.51 -13.24 -18.79
CA GLY A 372 -11.65 -13.50 -19.93
C GLY A 372 -10.19 -13.76 -19.60
N TRP A 373 -9.84 -14.10 -18.35
CA TRP A 373 -8.49 -14.40 -17.91
C TRP A 373 -7.96 -15.78 -18.39
N TRP A 374 -8.17 -16.06 -19.66
CA TRP A 374 -7.61 -17.23 -20.32
C TRP A 374 -6.13 -16.97 -20.66
N PRO A 375 -5.26 -17.98 -20.45
CA PRO A 375 -3.87 -17.89 -20.87
C PRO A 375 -3.77 -17.69 -22.38
N THR A 376 -2.90 -16.78 -22.81
CA THR A 376 -2.58 -16.55 -24.23
C THR A 376 -1.18 -17.04 -24.60
N GLY A 377 -0.48 -17.69 -23.66
CA GLY A 377 0.90 -18.15 -23.81
C GLY A 377 1.96 -17.05 -23.65
N THR A 378 1.55 -15.79 -23.46
CA THR A 378 2.44 -14.65 -23.23
C THR A 378 1.88 -13.76 -22.11
N GLY A 379 2.75 -13.10 -21.37
CA GLY A 379 2.38 -12.13 -20.34
C GLY A 379 1.84 -10.81 -20.91
N THR A 380 1.88 -10.60 -22.23
CA THR A 380 1.39 -9.36 -22.86
C THR A 380 -0.07 -9.12 -22.51
N SER A 381 -0.87 -10.17 -22.54
CA SER A 381 -2.30 -10.14 -22.23
C SER A 381 -2.62 -9.88 -20.76
N SER A 382 -1.62 -9.83 -19.87
CA SER A 382 -1.80 -9.56 -18.43
C SER A 382 -0.93 -8.41 -17.93
N ALA A 383 -0.15 -7.77 -18.80
CA ALA A 383 0.74 -6.67 -18.41
C ALA A 383 -0.05 -5.55 -17.71
N SER A 384 0.52 -5.01 -16.63
CA SER A 384 -0.10 -4.01 -15.75
C SER A 384 -1.48 -4.37 -15.18
N SER A 385 -1.95 -5.62 -15.31
CA SER A 385 -3.31 -5.99 -14.92
C SER A 385 -3.42 -6.20 -13.41
N LEU A 386 -4.62 -5.93 -12.88
CA LEU A 386 -4.91 -6.03 -11.46
C LEU A 386 -5.71 -7.30 -11.16
N ILE A 387 -5.46 -7.89 -10.00
CA ILE A 387 -6.35 -8.88 -9.39
C ILE A 387 -6.72 -8.44 -7.98
N CYS A 388 -7.89 -8.86 -7.53
CA CYS A 388 -8.24 -8.82 -6.12
C CYS A 388 -7.99 -10.18 -5.48
N MET A 389 -7.65 -10.19 -4.20
CA MET A 389 -7.48 -11.41 -3.41
C MET A 389 -8.19 -11.28 -2.09
N ALA A 390 -8.86 -12.37 -1.68
CA ALA A 390 -9.41 -12.49 -0.34
C ALA A 390 -9.38 -13.95 0.12
N ALA A 391 -9.29 -14.16 1.42
CA ALA A 391 -9.33 -15.50 1.97
C ALA A 391 -10.76 -16.03 2.09
N SER A 392 -10.95 -17.33 1.88
CA SER A 392 -12.19 -18.04 2.20
C SER A 392 -11.86 -19.47 2.60
N SER A 393 -12.27 -19.89 3.80
CA SER A 393 -12.10 -21.27 4.25
C SER A 393 -13.21 -21.69 5.20
N GLY A 394 -13.41 -23.00 5.34
CA GLY A 394 -14.42 -23.58 6.22
C GLY A 394 -15.86 -23.35 5.75
N SER A 395 -16.80 -23.68 6.62
CA SER A 395 -18.24 -23.51 6.43
C SER A 395 -18.93 -23.20 7.78
N GLY A 396 -20.11 -22.57 7.72
CA GLY A 396 -20.89 -22.21 8.90
C GLY A 396 -20.09 -21.36 9.91
N VAL A 397 -20.11 -21.75 11.18
CA VAL A 397 -19.42 -21.03 12.28
C VAL A 397 -17.89 -21.08 12.19
N SER A 398 -17.32 -22.06 11.48
CA SER A 398 -15.88 -22.21 11.30
C SER A 398 -15.33 -21.34 10.15
N ALA A 399 -16.20 -20.67 9.40
CA ALA A 399 -15.85 -19.97 8.19
C ALA A 399 -14.97 -18.74 8.46
N LYS A 400 -13.87 -18.61 7.72
CA LYS A 400 -12.88 -17.53 7.86
C LYS A 400 -12.72 -16.78 6.54
N GLY A 401 -12.49 -15.46 6.64
CA GLY A 401 -12.14 -14.57 5.52
C GLY A 401 -13.26 -14.20 4.54
N TRP A 402 -14.33 -14.99 4.44
CA TRP A 402 -15.38 -14.77 3.44
C TRP A 402 -15.99 -13.36 3.42
N ALA A 403 -16.08 -12.71 4.59
CA ALA A 403 -16.61 -11.35 4.69
C ALA A 403 -15.70 -10.32 4.03
N ASP A 404 -14.39 -10.53 4.06
CA ASP A 404 -13.43 -9.67 3.38
C ASP A 404 -13.61 -9.78 1.84
N ALA A 405 -13.88 -10.99 1.33
CA ALA A 405 -14.18 -11.22 -0.09
C ALA A 405 -15.47 -10.51 -0.55
N LEU A 406 -16.49 -10.47 0.31
CA LEU A 406 -17.76 -9.79 -0.01
C LEU A 406 -17.61 -8.27 -0.01
N GLY A 407 -16.89 -7.72 0.97
CA GLY A 407 -16.56 -6.30 1.00
C GLY A 407 -15.69 -5.88 -0.20
N ALA A 408 -14.87 -6.79 -0.72
CA ALA A 408 -14.03 -6.54 -1.89
C ALA A 408 -14.82 -6.45 -3.21
N GLY A 409 -15.95 -7.15 -3.34
CA GLY A 409 -16.74 -7.27 -4.59
C GLY A 409 -16.95 -5.96 -5.33
N ALA A 410 -17.67 -5.04 -4.69
CA ALA A 410 -17.98 -3.73 -5.28
C ALA A 410 -16.72 -2.89 -5.56
N TRP A 411 -15.69 -2.99 -4.71
CA TRP A 411 -14.42 -2.28 -4.91
C TRP A 411 -13.70 -2.80 -6.16
N CYS A 412 -13.59 -4.11 -6.33
CA CYS A 412 -12.94 -4.74 -7.48
C CYS A 412 -13.71 -4.50 -8.80
N ALA A 413 -15.05 -4.50 -8.73
CA ALA A 413 -15.90 -4.11 -9.85
C ALA A 413 -15.64 -2.65 -10.27
N THR A 414 -15.64 -1.74 -9.28
CA THR A 414 -15.37 -0.31 -9.48
C THR A 414 -14.00 -0.10 -10.10
N ALA A 415 -12.99 -0.83 -9.63
CA ALA A 415 -11.63 -0.72 -10.11
C ALA A 415 -11.43 -1.18 -11.57
N SER A 416 -12.35 -1.98 -12.13
CA SER A 416 -12.21 -2.56 -13.46
C SER A 416 -12.00 -1.53 -14.58
N GLY A 417 -11.31 -1.93 -15.64
CA GLY A 417 -10.93 -1.09 -16.77
C GLY A 417 -12.10 -0.42 -17.51
N ALA A 418 -13.27 -1.06 -17.47
CA ALA A 418 -14.49 -0.57 -18.09
C ALA A 418 -15.37 0.29 -17.16
N ALA A 419 -15.00 0.38 -15.88
CA ALA A 419 -15.60 1.24 -14.88
C ALA A 419 -14.66 2.41 -14.57
N SER A 420 -13.95 2.37 -13.45
CA SER A 420 -13.08 3.46 -13.02
C SER A 420 -11.68 3.41 -13.60
N ASN A 421 -11.31 2.27 -14.21
CA ASN A 421 -9.99 2.02 -14.78
C ASN A 421 -8.86 2.34 -13.80
N VAL A 422 -8.94 1.75 -12.60
CA VAL A 422 -7.95 1.96 -11.55
C VAL A 422 -6.67 1.26 -11.98
N ALA A 423 -5.62 2.07 -12.19
CA ALA A 423 -4.32 1.55 -12.52
C ALA A 423 -3.52 1.17 -11.27
N ALA A 424 -2.59 0.24 -11.43
CA ALA A 424 -1.60 -0.05 -10.40
C ALA A 424 -0.81 1.24 -10.06
N PRO A 425 -0.40 1.42 -8.80
CA PRO A 425 0.31 2.63 -8.40
C PRO A 425 1.64 2.76 -9.14
N ALA A 426 2.04 4.02 -9.40
CA ALA A 426 3.39 4.32 -9.85
C ALA A 426 4.35 3.89 -8.74
N ARG A 427 5.23 2.94 -9.04
CA ARG A 427 6.11 2.31 -8.05
C ARG A 427 7.47 2.00 -8.65
N ARG A 428 8.53 2.09 -7.84
CA ARG A 428 9.84 1.54 -8.19
C ARG A 428 9.72 0.02 -8.27
N LEU A 429 10.30 -0.55 -9.31
CA LEU A 429 10.28 -1.99 -9.53
C LEU A 429 11.42 -2.65 -8.77
N ALA A 430 11.10 -3.74 -8.10
CA ALA A 430 12.04 -4.56 -7.35
C ALA A 430 12.97 -5.37 -8.30
N PRO A 431 14.09 -5.91 -7.78
CA PRO A 431 14.62 -5.74 -6.41
C PRO A 431 15.21 -4.35 -6.15
N LEU A 432 15.43 -3.98 -4.90
CA LEU A 432 16.00 -2.66 -4.59
C LEU A 432 17.43 -2.49 -5.11
N SER A 433 18.22 -3.57 -5.10
CA SER A 433 19.62 -3.62 -5.48
C SER A 433 19.86 -3.78 -7.00
N GLY A 434 18.84 -3.63 -7.83
CA GLY A 434 19.00 -3.76 -9.27
C GLY A 434 19.82 -2.60 -9.88
N GLN A 435 20.52 -2.92 -10.97
CA GLN A 435 21.46 -2.02 -11.66
C GLN A 435 20.80 -0.92 -12.48
N VAL A 436 19.50 -1.03 -12.72
CA VAL A 436 18.71 -0.11 -13.55
C VAL A 436 17.47 0.33 -12.77
N PRO A 437 17.59 1.23 -11.78
CA PRO A 437 16.47 1.70 -10.97
C PRO A 437 15.35 2.24 -11.86
N THR A 438 14.20 1.58 -11.80
CA THR A 438 13.17 1.68 -12.84
C THR A 438 11.82 1.88 -12.15
N THR A 439 11.02 2.81 -12.67
CA THR A 439 9.63 3.02 -12.24
C THR A 439 8.70 2.29 -13.21
N ALA A 440 7.67 1.63 -12.69
CA ALA A 440 6.65 1.00 -13.52
C ALA A 440 5.96 2.04 -14.40
N THR A 441 5.95 1.82 -15.71
CA THR A 441 5.14 2.62 -16.64
C THR A 441 3.67 2.29 -16.44
N ILE A 442 2.86 3.28 -16.08
CA ILE A 442 1.41 3.13 -15.96
C ILE A 442 0.80 3.30 -17.36
N PRO A 443 0.22 2.25 -17.97
CA PRO A 443 -0.49 2.43 -19.22
C PRO A 443 -1.81 3.18 -19.00
N SER A 444 -2.34 3.79 -20.06
CA SER A 444 -3.68 4.41 -20.02
C SER A 444 -4.78 3.42 -19.68
N ARG A 445 -4.57 2.13 -19.99
CA ARG A 445 -5.47 1.02 -19.64
C ARG A 445 -4.65 -0.27 -19.47
N PRO A 446 -4.86 -1.06 -18.41
CA PRO A 446 -4.17 -2.34 -18.22
C PRO A 446 -4.48 -3.32 -19.35
N ALA A 447 -3.75 -4.42 -19.50
CA ALA A 447 -4.03 -5.40 -20.55
C ALA A 447 -5.41 -6.06 -20.37
N ARG A 448 -5.86 -6.27 -19.13
CA ARG A 448 -7.20 -6.82 -18.81
C ARG A 448 -8.04 -5.82 -18.05
N ASP A 449 -9.28 -5.65 -18.49
CA ASP A 449 -10.23 -4.77 -17.80
C ASP A 449 -10.82 -5.42 -16.55
N ALA A 450 -11.15 -6.72 -16.61
CA ALA A 450 -11.76 -7.41 -15.49
C ALA A 450 -10.74 -7.59 -14.35
N ILE A 451 -11.12 -7.21 -13.13
CA ILE A 451 -10.34 -7.40 -11.91
C ILE A 451 -11.03 -8.46 -11.05
N PRO A 452 -10.71 -9.74 -11.25
CA PRO A 452 -11.38 -10.82 -10.56
C PRO A 452 -10.96 -10.92 -9.09
N ILE A 453 -11.85 -11.45 -8.26
CA ILE A 453 -11.49 -11.90 -6.91
C ILE A 453 -10.97 -13.33 -7.00
N ILE A 454 -9.70 -13.51 -6.67
CA ILE A 454 -9.06 -14.82 -6.53
C ILE A 454 -9.10 -15.22 -5.07
N LEU A 455 -9.75 -16.34 -4.78
CA LEU A 455 -9.88 -16.84 -3.42
C LEU A 455 -8.65 -17.63 -3.00
N VAL A 456 -8.26 -17.45 -1.75
CA VAL A 456 -7.15 -18.19 -1.13
C VAL A 456 -7.56 -18.80 0.21
N PRO A 457 -6.89 -19.87 0.66
CA PRO A 457 -7.12 -20.46 1.97
C PRO A 457 -6.72 -19.50 3.10
N ALA A 458 -7.47 -19.54 4.20
CA ALA A 458 -7.18 -18.74 5.37
C ALA A 458 -6.06 -19.37 6.22
N LYS A 459 -5.16 -18.54 6.75
CA LYS A 459 -4.07 -18.92 7.68
C LYS A 459 -3.08 -19.95 7.11
N THR A 460 -2.77 -19.86 5.83
CA THR A 460 -1.70 -20.65 5.22
C THR A 460 -0.87 -19.77 4.31
N SER A 461 0.43 -20.03 4.28
CA SER A 461 1.38 -19.39 3.36
C SER A 461 1.36 -20.02 1.97
N ALA A 462 0.75 -21.20 1.81
CA ALA A 462 0.73 -21.94 0.55
C ALA A 462 -0.34 -21.39 -0.41
N VAL A 463 0.08 -21.05 -1.62
CA VAL A 463 -0.83 -20.72 -2.73
C VAL A 463 -1.47 -22.03 -3.24
N PRO A 464 -2.82 -22.10 -3.38
CA PRO A 464 -3.48 -23.28 -3.96
C PRO A 464 -2.94 -23.61 -5.35
N GLY A 465 -2.86 -24.90 -5.69
CA GLY A 465 -2.30 -25.35 -6.97
C GLY A 465 -2.98 -24.70 -8.18
N SER A 466 -4.31 -24.61 -8.18
CA SER A 466 -5.08 -23.96 -9.26
C SER A 466 -4.80 -22.46 -9.39
N VAL A 467 -4.61 -21.76 -8.26
CA VAL A 467 -4.25 -20.35 -8.21
C VAL A 467 -2.80 -20.13 -8.66
N ALA A 468 -1.87 -20.98 -8.22
CA ALA A 468 -0.46 -20.91 -8.63
C ALA A 468 -0.32 -21.13 -10.14
N THR A 469 -1.00 -22.14 -10.69
CA THR A 469 -1.06 -22.40 -12.13
C THR A 469 -1.65 -21.20 -12.88
N PHE A 470 -2.78 -20.67 -12.41
CA PHE A 470 -3.42 -19.50 -13.01
C PHE A 470 -2.47 -18.28 -13.06
N LEU A 471 -1.76 -18.00 -11.97
CA LEU A 471 -0.80 -16.90 -11.91
C LEU A 471 0.38 -17.12 -12.85
N ARG A 472 0.96 -18.33 -12.88
CA ARG A 472 2.08 -18.65 -13.79
C ARG A 472 1.66 -18.64 -15.27
N GLU A 473 0.44 -19.03 -15.59
CA GLU A 473 -0.09 -18.95 -16.95
C GLU A 473 -0.37 -17.52 -17.39
N SER A 474 -0.83 -16.67 -16.45
CA SER A 474 -1.16 -15.27 -16.71
C SER A 474 0.08 -14.38 -16.70
N PHE A 475 1.06 -14.70 -15.87
CA PHE A 475 2.35 -14.01 -15.69
C PHE A 475 3.52 -15.00 -15.84
N PRO A 476 3.82 -15.48 -17.06
CA PRO A 476 4.85 -16.50 -17.27
C PRO A 476 6.24 -16.04 -16.79
N PRO A 477 6.95 -16.80 -15.94
CA PRO A 477 8.27 -16.39 -15.45
C PRO A 477 9.35 -16.25 -16.53
N ASN A 478 9.18 -16.95 -17.65
CA ASN A 478 10.13 -16.92 -18.77
C ASN A 478 9.91 -15.70 -19.69
N ASP A 479 8.87 -14.90 -19.45
CA ASP A 479 8.65 -13.67 -20.19
C ASP A 479 9.56 -12.54 -19.71
N TYR A 480 9.77 -11.55 -20.58
CA TYR A 480 10.60 -10.40 -20.29
C TYR A 480 9.81 -9.35 -19.46
N TRP A 481 9.88 -9.45 -18.12
CA TRP A 481 9.21 -8.54 -17.19
C TRP A 481 10.10 -7.37 -16.77
N CYS A 482 9.51 -6.17 -16.67
CA CYS A 482 10.22 -5.00 -16.20
C CYS A 482 10.60 -5.16 -14.73
N SER A 483 11.84 -4.82 -14.41
CA SER A 483 12.38 -4.86 -13.06
C SER A 483 13.49 -3.80 -12.92
N SER A 484 14.07 -3.66 -11.75
CA SER A 484 15.31 -2.88 -11.60
C SER A 484 16.56 -3.57 -12.17
N ILE A 485 16.46 -4.82 -12.61
CA ILE A 485 17.54 -5.55 -13.30
C ILE A 485 17.33 -5.51 -14.82
N THR A 486 16.08 -5.35 -15.26
CA THR A 486 15.64 -5.47 -16.64
C THR A 486 15.14 -4.13 -17.19
N SER A 487 15.90 -3.52 -18.11
CA SER A 487 15.64 -2.17 -18.67
C SER A 487 14.39 -2.06 -19.58
N GLN A 488 13.87 -0.84 -19.70
CA GLN A 488 12.47 -0.48 -20.01
C GLN A 488 12.00 -0.53 -21.48
N THR A 489 12.87 -0.63 -22.49
CA THR A 489 12.40 -0.35 -23.87
C THR A 489 11.49 -1.43 -24.48
N THR A 490 11.50 -2.65 -23.94
CA THR A 490 10.73 -3.79 -24.51
C THR A 490 10.12 -4.74 -23.47
N CYS A 491 10.25 -4.45 -22.17
CA CYS A 491 9.74 -5.32 -21.11
C CYS A 491 8.24 -5.11 -20.82
N LYS A 492 7.63 -6.11 -20.20
CA LYS A 492 6.22 -6.07 -19.77
C LYS A 492 6.14 -5.55 -18.35
N THR A 493 5.31 -4.52 -18.12
CA THR A 493 5.08 -4.01 -16.77
C THR A 493 4.39 -5.08 -15.90
N PRO A 494 4.92 -5.40 -14.71
CA PRO A 494 4.32 -6.36 -13.78
C PRO A 494 2.86 -6.05 -13.40
N GLY A 495 2.11 -7.11 -13.10
CA GLY A 495 0.76 -7.01 -12.54
C GLY A 495 0.75 -6.47 -11.11
N PHE A 496 -0.45 -6.38 -10.53
CA PHE A 496 -0.62 -5.88 -9.16
C PHE A 496 -1.81 -6.53 -8.45
N ALA A 497 -1.67 -6.82 -7.15
CA ALA A 497 -2.76 -7.38 -6.34
C ALA A 497 -3.29 -6.38 -5.30
N VAL A 498 -4.61 -6.40 -5.10
CA VAL A 498 -5.26 -5.76 -3.96
C VAL A 498 -5.83 -6.85 -3.05
N VAL A 499 -5.30 -6.94 -1.84
CA VAL A 499 -5.57 -8.01 -0.88
C VAL A 499 -6.50 -7.48 0.21
N PHE A 500 -7.58 -8.20 0.47
CA PHE A 500 -8.55 -7.90 1.53
C PHE A 500 -8.46 -8.95 2.64
N GLY A 501 -8.28 -8.47 3.86
CA GLY A 501 -8.20 -9.30 5.07
C GLY A 501 -6.83 -9.24 5.75
N GLY A 502 -6.84 -9.27 7.08
CA GLY A 502 -5.63 -9.10 7.89
C GLY A 502 -4.76 -10.34 7.96
N SER A 503 -3.57 -10.21 8.56
CA SER A 503 -2.62 -11.32 8.78
C SER A 503 -3.22 -12.52 9.53
N ALA A 504 -4.25 -12.30 10.34
CA ALA A 504 -5.00 -13.36 11.01
C ALA A 504 -5.85 -14.23 10.05
N VAL A 505 -6.01 -13.82 8.80
CA VAL A 505 -6.79 -14.52 7.78
C VAL A 505 -5.98 -14.76 6.52
N VAL A 506 -5.32 -13.75 5.97
CA VAL A 506 -4.43 -13.88 4.79
C VAL A 506 -2.99 -13.81 5.26
N ASP A 507 -2.26 -14.92 5.12
CA ASP A 507 -0.87 -15.02 5.57
C ASP A 507 0.05 -14.08 4.75
N PRO A 508 0.96 -13.31 5.39
CA PRO A 508 1.91 -12.46 4.68
C PRO A 508 2.81 -13.21 3.68
N GLY A 509 3.20 -14.46 3.99
CA GLY A 509 4.00 -15.30 3.09
C GLY A 509 3.25 -15.67 1.82
N LEU A 510 1.93 -15.88 1.91
CA LEU A 510 1.07 -16.07 0.74
C LEU A 510 1.03 -14.82 -0.13
N VAL A 511 0.90 -13.62 0.48
CA VAL A 511 0.92 -12.35 -0.26
C VAL A 511 2.27 -12.14 -0.95
N THR A 512 3.38 -12.47 -0.28
CA THR A 512 4.73 -12.47 -0.87
C THR A 512 4.81 -13.38 -2.09
N ALA A 513 4.27 -14.60 -2.03
CA ALA A 513 4.27 -15.53 -3.16
C ALA A 513 3.47 -14.99 -4.36
N VAL A 514 2.31 -14.38 -4.12
CA VAL A 514 1.51 -13.77 -5.19
C VAL A 514 2.15 -12.50 -5.74
N SER A 515 2.71 -11.63 -4.89
CA SER A 515 3.48 -10.47 -5.35
C SER A 515 4.67 -10.88 -6.22
N SER A 516 5.31 -12.01 -5.91
CA SER A 516 6.37 -12.60 -6.74
C SER A 516 5.84 -13.07 -8.09
N ALA A 517 4.74 -13.82 -8.10
CA ALA A 517 4.16 -14.35 -9.33
C ALA A 517 3.68 -13.23 -10.28
N LEU A 518 3.04 -12.18 -9.76
CA LEU A 518 2.64 -11.00 -10.53
C LEU A 518 3.83 -10.19 -11.06
N GLY A 519 4.99 -10.33 -10.40
CA GLY A 519 6.30 -9.80 -10.78
C GLY A 519 7.05 -10.62 -11.82
N GLY A 520 6.46 -11.73 -12.32
CA GLY A 520 7.15 -12.67 -13.21
C GLY A 520 8.17 -13.56 -12.49
N GLU A 521 8.04 -13.73 -11.17
CA GLU A 521 8.95 -14.50 -10.32
C GLU A 521 10.43 -14.07 -10.38
N ILE A 522 10.69 -12.81 -10.78
CA ILE A 522 12.03 -12.22 -10.70
C ILE A 522 12.48 -12.25 -9.23
N GLN A 523 13.72 -12.70 -8.98
CA GLN A 523 14.24 -12.81 -7.62
C GLN A 523 14.14 -11.47 -6.86
N GLY A 524 13.51 -11.48 -5.69
CA GLY A 524 13.28 -10.28 -4.87
C GLY A 524 12.08 -9.42 -5.28
N SER A 525 11.38 -9.75 -6.39
CA SER A 525 10.21 -8.99 -6.85
C SER A 525 8.94 -9.17 -6.00
N GLY A 526 8.90 -10.19 -5.15
CA GLY A 526 7.78 -10.46 -4.25
C GLY A 526 8.02 -10.14 -2.78
N SER A 527 9.28 -9.95 -2.37
CA SER A 527 9.63 -9.96 -0.95
C SER A 527 9.41 -8.60 -0.30
N ALA A 528 8.57 -8.61 0.73
CA ALA A 528 8.51 -7.60 1.76
C ALA A 528 9.74 -7.68 2.66
N SER A 529 10.40 -6.57 2.96
CA SER A 529 11.49 -6.54 3.94
C SER A 529 11.51 -5.22 4.70
N ASN A 530 11.65 -5.29 6.01
CA ASN A 530 11.79 -4.09 6.84
C ASN A 530 13.20 -3.52 6.65
N PRO A 531 13.34 -2.27 6.18
CA PRO A 531 14.63 -1.60 6.15
C PRO A 531 15.21 -1.51 7.57
N THR A 532 16.53 -1.42 7.65
CA THR A 532 17.21 -1.09 8.91
C THR A 532 17.91 0.25 8.79
N LEU A 533 18.13 0.91 9.93
CA LEU A 533 18.87 2.16 10.01
C LEU A 533 19.89 2.04 11.14
N GLN A 534 21.17 2.06 10.78
CA GLN A 534 22.30 1.81 11.67
C GLN A 534 23.37 2.87 11.50
N ASN A 535 24.16 3.12 12.55
CA ASN A 535 25.30 4.06 12.53
C ASN A 535 24.95 5.49 12.09
N LEU A 536 23.68 5.89 12.24
CA LEU A 536 23.23 7.28 12.03
C LEU A 536 24.01 8.22 12.95
N TYR A 537 24.52 9.31 12.39
CA TYR A 537 25.07 10.43 13.13
C TYR A 537 24.63 11.74 12.48
N ALA A 538 24.69 12.84 13.21
CA ALA A 538 24.32 14.15 12.72
C ALA A 538 25.52 15.10 12.77
N THR A 539 25.65 15.95 11.76
CA THR A 539 26.77 16.89 11.66
C THR A 539 26.36 18.15 10.88
N GLN A 540 27.02 19.28 11.15
CA GLN A 540 26.95 20.48 10.30
C GLN A 540 28.15 20.58 9.35
N LEU A 541 29.08 19.64 9.43
CA LEU A 541 30.22 19.57 8.53
C LEU A 541 29.79 19.02 7.16
N VAL A 542 30.40 19.55 6.11
CA VAL A 542 30.25 19.02 4.76
C VAL A 542 30.98 17.67 4.69
N GLN A 543 30.23 16.63 4.34
CA GLN A 543 30.65 15.24 4.17
C GLN A 543 30.87 14.86 2.70
N GLY A 544 30.43 15.71 1.75
CA GLY A 544 30.91 15.65 0.38
C GLY A 544 32.44 15.90 0.31
N PRO A 545 33.14 15.34 -0.69
CA PRO A 545 32.67 14.49 -1.79
C PRO A 545 32.53 12.99 -1.46
N VAL A 546 32.83 12.55 -0.23
CA VAL A 546 32.81 11.12 0.14
C VAL A 546 31.38 10.62 0.34
N PHE A 547 30.53 11.41 1.01
CA PHE A 547 29.12 11.10 1.19
C PHE A 547 28.27 11.81 0.13
N HIS A 548 27.20 11.15 -0.31
CA HIS A 548 26.14 11.85 -1.02
C HIS A 548 25.46 12.83 -0.06
N GLU A 549 25.11 14.04 -0.51
CA GLU A 549 24.32 14.98 0.27
C GLU A 549 23.08 15.41 -0.51
N SER A 550 21.90 15.34 0.13
CA SER A 550 20.65 15.74 -0.50
C SER A 550 19.63 16.23 0.52
N GLY A 551 19.04 17.39 0.28
CA GLY A 551 17.97 17.96 1.10
C GLY A 551 18.06 19.49 1.24
N PRO A 552 17.08 20.13 1.90
CA PRO A 552 16.92 21.59 1.88
C PRO A 552 17.67 22.38 2.97
N GLY A 553 18.51 21.74 3.80
CA GLY A 553 19.13 22.41 4.95
C GLY A 553 20.60 22.05 5.17
N THR A 554 21.18 22.54 6.28
CA THR A 554 22.62 22.44 6.57
C THR A 554 22.96 21.39 7.64
N LEU A 555 21.96 20.86 8.35
CA LEU A 555 22.17 19.72 9.24
C LEU A 555 22.15 18.44 8.40
N GLN A 556 23.27 17.74 8.37
CA GLN A 556 23.44 16.48 7.67
C GLN A 556 23.12 15.32 8.61
N LEU A 557 22.12 14.51 8.25
CA LEU A 557 21.79 13.26 8.92
C LEU A 557 22.46 12.12 8.14
N CYS A 558 23.67 11.79 8.53
CA CYS A 558 24.57 10.94 7.76
C CYS A 558 24.51 9.49 8.21
N VAL A 559 24.59 8.61 7.23
CA VAL A 559 24.63 7.17 7.44
C VAL A 559 25.80 6.59 6.64
N PRO A 560 26.77 5.92 7.30
CA PRO A 560 27.87 5.25 6.61
C PRO A 560 27.40 4.13 5.67
N ARG A 561 28.33 3.65 4.84
CA ARG A 561 28.11 2.51 3.94
C ARG A 561 27.50 1.32 4.69
N GLY A 562 26.53 0.68 4.05
CA GLY A 562 25.76 -0.43 4.62
C GLY A 562 24.79 -0.07 5.75
N GLY A 563 24.65 1.22 6.13
CA GLY A 563 23.82 1.61 7.27
C GLY A 563 22.31 1.74 6.99
N TYR A 564 21.87 1.62 5.73
CA TYR A 564 20.44 1.64 5.34
C TYR A 564 20.08 0.58 4.29
N PRO A 565 20.33 -0.72 4.54
CA PRO A 565 19.99 -1.76 3.59
C PRO A 565 18.48 -1.82 3.36
N GLN A 566 18.09 -2.12 2.12
CA GLN A 566 16.69 -2.26 1.69
C GLN A 566 15.87 -0.96 1.80
N ALA A 567 16.52 0.20 1.92
CA ALA A 567 15.87 1.49 1.90
C ALA A 567 15.72 2.03 0.48
N ARG A 568 14.51 2.41 0.09
CA ARG A 568 14.26 3.27 -1.07
C ARG A 568 14.39 4.73 -0.69
N TRP A 569 13.92 5.09 0.50
CA TRP A 569 14.01 6.44 1.02
C TRP A 569 14.72 6.50 2.36
N LEU A 570 15.45 7.60 2.58
CA LEU A 570 15.72 8.11 3.91
C LEU A 570 14.77 9.28 4.14
N VAL A 571 14.14 9.32 5.32
CA VAL A 571 13.17 10.35 5.69
C VAL A 571 13.44 10.87 7.08
N ALA A 572 13.12 12.14 7.31
CA ALA A 572 13.19 12.76 8.61
C ALA A 572 11.95 13.61 8.91
N GLY A 573 11.61 13.71 10.19
CA GLY A 573 10.58 14.60 10.71
C GLY A 573 10.89 15.05 12.13
N ILE A 574 9.92 15.68 12.78
CA ILE A 574 10.11 16.43 14.02
C ILE A 574 9.28 15.81 15.15
N ASP A 575 9.92 15.64 16.31
CA ASP A 575 9.34 15.16 17.57
C ASP A 575 8.52 13.87 17.40
N ASN A 576 7.21 13.92 17.67
CA ASN A 576 6.29 12.79 17.49
C ASN A 576 5.36 12.98 16.28
N ASP A 577 5.55 14.04 15.48
CA ASP A 577 4.77 14.30 14.27
C ASP A 577 5.17 13.27 13.20
N PRO A 578 4.27 12.41 12.72
CA PRO A 578 4.58 11.40 11.70
C PRO A 578 4.84 11.99 10.30
N LYS A 579 4.58 13.29 10.11
CA LYS A 579 4.81 13.98 8.84
C LYS A 579 6.28 13.99 8.45
N VAL A 580 6.55 13.59 7.21
CA VAL A 580 7.90 13.68 6.64
C VAL A 580 8.20 15.14 6.28
N ARG A 581 9.28 15.70 6.84
CA ARG A 581 9.74 17.08 6.60
C ARG A 581 10.91 17.17 5.63
N ALA A 582 11.72 16.12 5.55
CA ALA A 582 12.80 15.98 4.59
C ALA A 582 12.86 14.52 4.10
N MET A 583 13.18 14.31 2.83
CA MET A 583 13.32 12.97 2.25
C MET A 583 14.30 12.95 1.08
N VAL A 584 14.87 11.78 0.81
CA VAL A 584 15.65 11.49 -0.40
C VAL A 584 15.29 10.09 -0.92
N ASP A 585 15.05 9.95 -2.24
CA ASP A 585 14.86 8.65 -2.93
C ASP A 585 16.24 8.05 -3.26
N VAL A 586 16.85 7.39 -2.27
CA VAL A 586 18.22 6.83 -2.38
C VAL A 586 18.34 5.79 -3.49
N MET A 587 17.27 5.02 -3.75
CA MET A 587 17.25 4.08 -4.88
C MET A 587 17.16 4.82 -6.22
N GLY A 588 16.28 5.82 -6.30
CA GLY A 588 16.10 6.63 -7.50
C GLY A 588 17.31 7.45 -7.90
N SER A 589 18.08 7.91 -6.90
CA SER A 589 19.34 8.64 -7.09
C SER A 589 20.55 7.72 -7.26
N GLY A 590 20.38 6.39 -7.22
CA GLY A 590 21.46 5.44 -7.47
C GLY A 590 22.50 5.32 -6.34
N TRP A 591 22.14 5.67 -5.10
CA TRP A 591 23.03 5.57 -3.93
C TRP A 591 23.35 4.11 -3.54
N HIS A 592 22.80 3.11 -4.21
CA HIS A 592 23.23 1.72 -4.08
C HIS A 592 24.08 1.25 -5.26
N LEU A 593 24.36 2.13 -6.22
CA LEU A 593 25.11 1.81 -7.44
C LEU A 593 26.44 2.53 -7.49
N MET A 594 26.41 3.83 -7.22
CA MET A 594 27.58 4.70 -7.31
C MET A 594 27.78 5.46 -6.01
N ASP A 595 29.04 5.57 -5.61
CA ASP A 595 29.50 6.49 -4.58
C ASP A 595 29.34 7.94 -5.06
N ALA A 596 29.51 8.91 -4.15
CA ALA A 596 29.30 10.32 -4.46
C ALA A 596 30.33 10.90 -5.46
N ASP A 597 31.49 10.26 -5.60
CA ASP A 597 32.51 10.54 -6.60
C ASP A 597 32.24 9.85 -7.96
N GLY A 598 31.17 9.05 -8.06
CA GLY A 598 30.78 8.32 -9.27
C GLY A 598 31.38 6.92 -9.41
N ALA A 599 32.14 6.43 -8.44
CA ALA A 599 32.73 5.08 -8.50
C ALA A 599 31.79 3.99 -7.94
N GLY A 600 31.81 2.81 -8.56
CA GLY A 600 30.96 1.67 -8.17
C GLY A 600 31.59 0.72 -7.16
N ARG A 601 31.96 1.21 -5.95
CA ARG A 601 32.72 0.41 -4.96
C ARG A 601 31.91 -0.63 -4.19
N SER A 602 30.58 -0.46 -4.06
CA SER A 602 29.75 -1.44 -3.34
C SER A 602 28.35 -1.59 -3.95
N VAL A 603 28.31 -1.97 -5.21
CA VAL A 603 27.08 -2.16 -5.96
C VAL A 603 26.11 -3.12 -5.21
N GLY A 604 24.89 -2.64 -4.94
CA GLY A 604 23.84 -3.36 -4.21
C GLY A 604 23.89 -3.19 -2.69
N ILE A 605 24.94 -2.57 -2.16
CA ILE A 605 25.06 -2.12 -0.76
C ILE A 605 24.83 -0.61 -0.75
N SER A 606 24.13 -0.08 0.26
CA SER A 606 23.96 1.37 0.42
C SER A 606 25.32 2.06 0.58
N THR A 607 25.63 3.05 -0.24
CA THR A 607 26.85 3.87 -0.12
C THR A 607 26.73 4.84 1.07
N PRO A 608 27.78 5.59 1.43
CA PRO A 608 27.66 6.67 2.41
C PRO A 608 26.77 7.81 1.90
N GLY A 609 25.82 8.25 2.71
CA GLY A 609 24.90 9.33 2.32
C GLY A 609 24.31 10.10 3.50
N CYS A 610 23.96 11.36 3.26
CA CYS A 610 23.40 12.28 4.23
C CYS A 610 22.09 12.89 3.71
N LEU A 611 21.05 12.79 4.54
CA LEU A 611 19.81 13.55 4.35
C LEU A 611 19.98 14.92 5.02
N SER A 612 19.99 15.98 4.23
CA SER A 612 20.15 17.34 4.73
C SER A 612 18.80 17.93 5.16
N THR A 613 18.73 18.57 6.32
CA THR A 613 17.49 19.17 6.84
C THR A 613 17.76 20.47 7.60
N SER A 614 16.71 21.27 7.79
CA SER A 614 16.79 22.50 8.59
C SER A 614 16.78 22.18 10.08
N MET A 615 17.46 23.02 10.85
CA MET A 615 17.42 22.94 12.30
C MET A 615 16.18 23.68 12.81
N THR A 616 15.47 23.07 13.74
CA THR A 616 14.47 23.77 14.56
C THR A 616 15.00 23.76 15.99
N ALA A 617 15.10 24.93 16.61
CA ALA A 617 15.50 25.02 18.01
C ALA A 617 14.48 24.24 18.85
N GLU A 618 14.96 23.48 19.84
CA GLU A 618 14.15 22.77 20.86
C GLU A 618 13.44 21.45 20.44
N SER A 619 13.59 20.97 19.21
CA SER A 619 12.96 19.70 18.78
C SER A 619 13.93 18.52 18.64
N LYS A 620 13.43 17.29 18.80
CA LYS A 620 14.11 16.05 18.40
C LYS A 620 13.82 15.75 16.94
N ILE A 621 14.83 15.41 16.15
CA ILE A 621 14.62 14.96 14.76
C ILE A 621 14.56 13.45 14.75
N TRP A 622 13.46 12.88 14.24
CA TRP A 622 13.39 11.45 13.98
C TRP A 622 13.81 11.15 12.54
N VAL A 623 14.47 10.01 12.35
CA VAL A 623 14.96 9.52 11.05
C VAL A 623 14.54 8.07 10.86
N ARG A 624 14.12 7.71 9.64
CA ARG A 624 13.77 6.34 9.25
C ARG A 624 14.29 6.01 7.86
N ALA A 625 14.60 4.74 7.65
CA ALA A 625 14.71 4.15 6.33
C ALA A 625 13.35 3.58 5.91
N VAL A 626 12.93 3.78 4.66
CA VAL A 626 11.63 3.33 4.12
C VAL A 626 11.85 2.52 2.84
N GLY A 627 11.25 1.33 2.74
CA GLY A 627 11.41 0.39 1.63
C GLY A 627 10.52 0.68 0.43
N LEU A 628 10.59 -0.17 -0.60
CA LEU A 628 9.77 -0.08 -1.83
C LEU A 628 8.25 -0.11 -1.59
N ASP A 629 7.87 -0.73 -0.48
CA ASP A 629 6.54 -1.05 -0.01
C ASP A 629 6.06 -0.12 1.13
N GLY A 630 6.83 0.93 1.45
CA GLY A 630 6.53 1.84 2.56
C GLY A 630 6.77 1.29 3.95
N ARG A 631 7.24 0.05 4.11
CA ARG A 631 7.66 -0.44 5.43
C ARG A 631 8.86 0.37 5.88
N SER A 632 8.89 0.71 7.17
CA SER A 632 9.91 1.59 7.72
C SER A 632 10.70 0.93 8.85
N SER A 633 11.97 1.32 8.97
CA SER A 633 12.76 1.01 10.15
C SER A 633 12.16 1.67 11.40
N PRO A 634 12.47 1.19 12.61
CA PRO A 634 12.25 1.96 13.82
C PRO A 634 12.86 3.37 13.69
N ALA A 635 12.20 4.37 14.28
CA ALA A 635 12.74 5.72 14.35
C ALA A 635 14.05 5.75 15.14
N ARG A 636 15.05 6.46 14.62
CA ARG A 636 16.22 6.93 15.37
C ARG A 636 16.05 8.42 15.62
N TYR A 637 16.40 8.89 16.81
CA TYR A 637 16.23 10.29 17.19
C TYR A 637 17.60 10.95 17.33
N VAL A 638 17.70 12.18 16.86
CA VAL A 638 18.87 13.07 17.01
C VAL A 638 18.42 14.29 17.82
N ALA A 639 19.15 14.62 18.88
CA ALA A 639 18.90 15.81 19.69
C ALA A 639 19.70 16.99 19.12
N VAL A 640 19.00 17.89 18.46
CA VAL A 640 19.62 19.05 17.81
C VAL A 640 19.61 20.29 18.70
N ASP A 641 19.59 20.16 20.03
CA ASP A 641 19.63 21.34 20.91
C ASP A 641 21.03 21.98 20.91
N THR A 642 21.13 23.29 20.75
CA THR A 642 22.37 24.05 20.86
C THR A 642 23.07 23.87 22.23
N ALA A 643 22.32 23.54 23.29
CA ALA A 643 22.86 23.34 24.63
C ALA A 643 23.77 22.11 24.75
N VAL A 644 23.64 21.12 23.85
CA VAL A 644 24.38 19.84 23.90
C VAL A 644 25.37 19.66 22.74
N ARG A 645 25.50 20.67 21.87
CA ARG A 645 26.37 20.60 20.69
C ARG A 645 27.79 20.99 21.02
N THR A 646 28.72 20.37 20.30
CA THR A 646 30.15 20.72 20.34
C THR A 646 30.59 21.06 18.94
N THR A 647 31.13 22.25 18.70
CA THR A 647 31.63 22.66 17.38
C THR A 647 32.95 23.42 17.50
N LEU A 648 33.71 23.47 16.41
CA LEU A 648 34.86 24.35 16.27
C LEU A 648 34.46 25.56 15.41
N THR A 649 34.98 26.74 15.73
CA THR A 649 34.71 27.96 14.92
C THR A 649 35.38 27.94 13.54
N GLY A 650 36.30 27.02 13.31
CA GLY A 650 37.03 26.86 12.05
C GLY A 650 37.96 25.63 12.11
N PRO A 651 38.56 25.25 10.97
CA PRO A 651 39.46 24.10 10.91
C PRO A 651 40.76 24.36 11.65
N ILE A 652 41.29 23.31 12.28
CA ILE A 652 42.66 23.30 12.80
C ILE A 652 43.57 22.88 11.65
N VAL A 653 44.60 23.68 11.41
CA VAL A 653 45.56 23.49 10.32
C VAL A 653 46.91 23.09 10.91
N SER A 654 47.45 21.94 10.49
CA SER A 654 48.75 21.46 10.94
C SER A 654 49.64 21.12 9.76
N PHE A 655 50.90 21.58 9.81
CA PHE A 655 51.95 21.28 8.86
C PHE A 655 53.32 21.58 9.49
N PRO A 656 54.35 20.72 9.28
CA PRO A 656 54.27 19.33 8.80
C PRO A 656 53.70 18.38 9.90
N PRO A 657 53.50 17.07 9.62
CA PRO A 657 53.24 16.09 10.67
C PRO A 657 54.43 15.95 11.65
N LEU A 658 54.13 15.70 12.92
CA LEU A 658 55.12 15.35 13.94
C LEU A 658 55.73 13.96 13.73
N ALA A 659 54.92 13.03 13.25
CA ALA A 659 55.34 11.66 12.92
C ALA A 659 54.50 11.15 11.75
N PHE A 660 55.11 10.33 10.91
CA PHE A 660 54.43 9.66 9.80
C PHE A 660 55.06 8.28 9.56
N SER A 661 54.30 7.35 8.99
CA SER A 661 54.79 6.01 8.65
C SER A 661 53.90 5.35 7.60
N GLY A 662 54.45 4.34 6.92
CA GLY A 662 53.71 3.52 5.95
C GLY A 662 54.00 3.92 4.51
N LEU A 663 53.02 3.72 3.64
CA LEU A 663 53.09 4.06 2.22
C LEU A 663 53.06 5.57 1.98
N ASP A 664 53.69 5.99 0.89
CA ASP A 664 53.64 7.36 0.40
C ASP A 664 52.19 7.79 0.15
N SER A 665 51.82 8.95 0.71
CA SER A 665 50.51 9.58 0.63
C SER A 665 50.07 9.81 -0.82
N ALA A 666 51.02 10.13 -1.70
CA ALA A 666 50.80 10.38 -3.11
C ALA A 666 50.50 9.11 -3.92
N THR A 667 50.63 7.93 -3.29
CA THR A 667 50.32 6.66 -3.91
C THR A 667 49.03 6.07 -3.36
N ASP A 668 48.19 5.57 -4.27
CA ASP A 668 47.03 4.76 -3.97
C ASP A 668 47.15 3.43 -4.73
N PRO A 669 47.95 2.49 -4.23
CA PRO A 669 48.25 1.27 -4.96
C PRO A 669 47.07 0.30 -4.95
N ALA A 670 46.83 -0.33 -6.10
CA ALA A 670 45.84 -1.39 -6.28
C ALA A 670 45.89 -2.53 -5.24
N SER A 671 47.04 -2.78 -4.63
CA SER A 671 47.23 -3.81 -3.59
C SER A 671 46.73 -3.40 -2.20
N GLY A 672 46.27 -2.16 -2.04
CA GLY A 672 46.01 -1.53 -0.75
C GLY A 672 47.29 -1.20 0.02
N GLY A 673 47.13 -0.83 1.28
CA GLY A 673 48.20 -0.54 2.24
C GLY A 673 47.85 0.61 3.17
N THR A 674 48.81 1.05 3.99
CA THR A 674 48.51 1.94 5.12
C THR A 674 49.45 3.13 5.13
N THR A 675 48.89 4.32 5.40
CA THR A 675 49.65 5.53 5.74
C THR A 675 49.15 6.03 7.09
N SER A 676 50.04 6.51 7.96
CA SER A 676 49.66 7.11 9.24
C SER A 676 50.38 8.42 9.47
N TRP A 677 49.70 9.36 10.10
CA TRP A 677 50.22 10.68 10.47
C TRP A 677 49.86 11.01 11.92
N THR A 678 50.74 11.76 12.57
CA THR A 678 50.47 12.45 13.83
C THR A 678 50.68 13.93 13.61
N PHE A 679 49.65 14.73 13.84
CA PHE A 679 49.64 16.19 13.69
C PHE A 679 49.43 16.85 15.05
N SER A 680 50.00 18.04 15.23
CA SER A 680 49.80 18.85 16.42
C SER A 680 49.86 20.32 16.05
N SER A 681 48.77 21.04 16.28
CA SER A 681 48.68 22.47 15.99
C SER A 681 47.60 23.16 16.83
N ILE A 682 47.69 24.47 16.93
CA ILE A 682 46.63 25.33 17.47
C ILE A 682 46.33 26.52 16.54
N TRP A 683 46.80 26.43 15.29
CA TRP A 683 46.66 27.47 14.28
C TRP A 683 45.61 27.08 13.22
N PRO A 684 44.82 28.02 12.68
CA PRO A 684 44.61 29.39 13.18
C PRO A 684 43.99 29.38 14.60
N PRO A 685 43.88 30.53 15.29
CA PRO A 685 43.19 30.59 16.58
C PRO A 685 41.72 30.17 16.44
N VAL A 686 41.45 28.89 16.74
CA VAL A 686 40.12 28.29 16.74
C VAL A 686 39.58 28.30 18.16
N LEU A 687 38.25 28.44 18.30
CA LEU A 687 37.55 28.24 19.57
C LEU A 687 36.73 26.97 19.48
N ALA A 688 36.71 26.21 20.57
CA ALA A 688 35.72 25.16 20.77
C ALA A 688 34.47 25.77 21.43
N LEU A 689 33.30 25.46 20.91
CA LEU A 689 32.01 25.93 21.40
C LEU A 689 31.22 24.75 21.96
N HIS A 690 30.69 24.89 23.17
CA HIS A 690 29.77 23.91 23.75
C HIS A 690 28.77 24.59 24.68
N GLY A 691 27.46 24.29 24.56
CA GLY A 691 26.44 24.81 25.47
C GLY A 691 26.35 26.35 25.54
N GLY A 692 26.72 27.04 24.45
CA GLY A 692 26.82 28.51 24.41
C GLY A 692 28.09 29.08 25.04
N GLU A 693 28.95 28.23 25.58
CA GLU A 693 30.26 28.59 26.13
C GLU A 693 31.36 28.40 25.08
N SER A 694 32.43 29.20 25.18
CA SER A 694 33.60 29.07 24.33
C SER A 694 34.86 28.77 25.15
N ALA A 695 35.76 27.98 24.56
CA ALA A 695 37.08 27.70 25.10
C ALA A 695 38.15 27.96 24.04
N SER A 696 39.18 28.72 24.41
CA SER A 696 40.41 28.84 23.62
C SER A 696 41.22 27.56 23.71
N LEU A 697 41.77 27.12 22.58
CA LEU A 697 42.64 25.95 22.51
C LEU A 697 44.05 26.29 23.00
N SER A 698 44.63 25.44 23.85
CA SER A 698 46.02 25.49 24.30
C SER A 698 46.90 24.45 23.63
N ALA A 699 46.34 23.30 23.23
CA ALA A 699 47.00 22.28 22.42
C ALA A 699 45.96 21.49 21.62
N SER A 700 46.37 20.90 20.50
CA SER A 700 45.59 19.84 19.87
C SER A 700 46.52 18.80 19.24
N SER A 701 46.07 17.55 19.22
CA SER A 701 46.75 16.43 18.59
C SER A 701 45.74 15.63 17.77
N LEU A 702 46.15 15.19 16.59
CA LEU A 702 45.37 14.33 15.70
C LEU A 702 46.27 13.21 15.19
N VAL A 703 45.87 11.96 15.43
CA VAL A 703 46.49 10.77 14.84
C VAL A 703 45.52 10.20 13.83
N VAL A 704 45.95 10.04 12.58
CA VAL A 704 45.15 9.48 11.49
C VAL A 704 45.86 8.27 10.92
N THR A 705 45.12 7.19 10.69
CA THR A 705 45.54 6.03 9.93
C THR A 705 44.60 5.87 8.75
N LEU A 706 45.14 5.99 7.54
CA LEU A 706 44.45 5.77 6.27
C LEU A 706 44.81 4.38 5.73
N GLU A 707 43.79 3.58 5.47
CA GLU A 707 43.88 2.25 4.86
C GLU A 707 43.36 2.34 3.43
N ARG A 708 44.25 2.07 2.46
CA ARG A 708 43.91 2.01 1.04
C ARG A 708 43.14 0.75 0.72
N GLY A 709 42.08 0.91 -0.05
CA GLY A 709 41.32 -0.17 -0.62
C GLY A 709 42.15 -1.00 -1.60
N VAL A 710 41.69 -2.22 -1.85
CA VAL A 710 42.23 -3.08 -2.89
C VAL A 710 41.42 -2.86 -4.17
N GLU A 711 42.09 -2.57 -5.27
CA GLU A 711 41.47 -2.56 -6.58
C GLU A 711 41.24 -4.00 -7.05
N GLY A 712 40.01 -4.31 -7.45
CA GLY A 712 39.61 -5.61 -7.95
C GLY A 712 38.41 -5.47 -8.89
N ALA A 713 37.72 -6.59 -9.18
CA ALA A 713 36.50 -6.56 -10.00
C ALA A 713 35.41 -5.65 -9.39
N VAL A 714 35.39 -5.54 -8.06
CA VAL A 714 34.68 -4.50 -7.31
C VAL A 714 35.71 -3.88 -6.36
N PRO A 715 36.13 -2.61 -6.57
CA PRO A 715 37.13 -1.97 -5.72
C PRO A 715 36.57 -1.73 -4.33
N THR A 716 37.36 -2.00 -3.29
CA THR A 716 36.96 -1.66 -1.91
C THR A 716 37.24 -0.17 -1.64
N PRO A 717 36.41 0.52 -0.84
CA PRO A 717 36.68 1.92 -0.47
C PRO A 717 37.94 2.06 0.38
N ASP A 718 38.61 3.20 0.25
CA ASP A 718 39.61 3.63 1.22
C ASP A 718 38.91 4.03 2.51
N THR A 719 39.50 3.65 3.64
CA THR A 719 38.93 3.91 4.96
C THR A 719 39.94 4.55 5.88
N PHE A 720 39.47 5.25 6.89
CA PHE A 720 40.36 5.82 7.90
C PHE A 720 39.84 5.56 9.30
N THR A 721 40.80 5.55 10.23
CA THR A 721 40.55 5.76 11.66
C THR A 721 41.34 6.95 12.13
N ALA A 722 40.80 7.69 13.09
CA ALA A 722 41.47 8.81 13.70
C ALA A 722 41.21 8.85 15.21
N THR A 723 42.19 9.34 15.96
CA THR A 723 42.02 9.74 17.36
C THR A 723 42.52 11.15 17.53
N TRP A 724 41.86 11.92 18.37
CA TRP A 724 42.19 13.32 18.56
C TRP A 724 42.04 13.75 20.01
N THR A 725 42.77 14.79 20.36
CA THR A 725 42.75 15.44 21.67
C THR A 725 42.83 16.94 21.46
N ILE A 726 41.94 17.68 22.11
CA ILE A 726 41.87 19.13 22.10
C ILE A 726 41.92 19.59 23.56
N GLU A 727 42.97 20.30 23.93
CA GLU A 727 43.13 20.89 25.25
C GLU A 727 42.80 22.38 25.19
N GLY A 728 42.07 22.87 26.19
CA GLY A 728 41.73 24.29 26.27
C GLY A 728 41.50 24.77 27.69
N SER A 729 41.13 26.05 27.80
CA SER A 729 40.94 26.76 29.08
C SER A 729 39.83 26.18 29.98
N ARG A 730 38.99 25.28 29.45
CA ARG A 730 37.88 24.63 30.16
C ARG A 730 38.06 23.12 30.36
N GLY A 731 39.20 22.56 29.96
CA GLY A 731 39.51 21.14 30.05
C GLY A 731 39.90 20.54 28.70
N THR A 732 39.88 19.21 28.65
CA THR A 732 40.31 18.42 27.49
C THR A 732 39.10 17.72 26.87
N ILE A 733 39.01 17.77 25.55
CA ILE A 733 38.08 16.98 24.73
C ILE A 733 38.91 15.93 23.99
N THR A 734 38.57 14.66 24.16
CA THR A 734 39.17 13.54 23.42
C THR A 734 38.11 12.88 22.57
N GLY A 735 38.53 12.24 21.48
CA GLY A 735 37.60 11.46 20.68
C GLY A 735 38.26 10.60 19.64
N SER A 736 37.42 9.84 18.95
CA SER A 736 37.81 9.03 17.80
C SER A 736 36.93 9.36 16.61
N ALA A 737 37.39 9.02 15.42
CA ALA A 737 36.60 9.07 14.21
C ALA A 737 36.92 7.89 13.30
N SER A 738 35.95 7.51 12.49
CA SER A 738 36.13 6.51 11.44
C SER A 738 35.21 6.79 10.27
N GLY A 739 35.67 6.47 9.07
CA GLY A 739 34.88 6.66 7.88
C GLY A 739 35.62 6.25 6.63
N GLU A 740 35.26 6.91 5.53
CA GLU A 740 35.83 6.65 4.22
C GLU A 740 36.67 7.85 3.77
N ALA A 741 37.58 7.57 2.85
CA ALA A 741 38.47 8.54 2.27
C ALA A 741 38.44 8.46 0.74
N ILE A 742 38.70 9.58 0.07
CA ILE A 742 38.98 9.59 -1.37
C ILE A 742 40.16 10.52 -1.67
N LEU A 743 40.97 10.17 -2.68
CA LEU A 743 42.01 11.04 -3.20
C LEU A 743 41.45 11.91 -4.33
N LEU A 744 41.35 13.22 -4.10
CA LEU A 744 40.82 14.17 -5.07
C LEU A 744 41.74 15.39 -5.20
N GLY A 745 42.24 15.64 -6.41
CA GLY A 745 43.00 16.86 -6.70
C GLY A 745 44.28 17.04 -5.87
N GLY A 746 44.92 15.94 -5.44
CA GLY A 746 46.11 15.99 -4.59
C GLY A 746 45.80 16.19 -3.10
N SER A 747 44.58 15.91 -2.66
CA SER A 747 44.18 15.89 -1.26
C SER A 747 43.43 14.60 -0.93
N TRP A 748 43.75 13.99 0.22
CA TRP A 748 42.89 12.96 0.79
C TRP A 748 41.75 13.63 1.55
N GLU A 749 40.52 13.39 1.10
CA GLU A 749 39.30 13.85 1.74
C GLU A 749 38.74 12.76 2.63
N LEU A 750 38.93 12.89 3.95
CA LEU A 750 38.48 11.94 4.97
C LEU A 750 37.18 12.46 5.59
N ARG A 751 36.12 11.64 5.55
CA ARG A 751 34.77 12.00 6.02
C ARG A 751 34.14 10.84 6.75
N GLY A 752 33.52 11.12 7.89
CA GLY A 752 32.94 10.03 8.67
C GLY A 752 32.37 10.45 10.01
N LYS A 753 32.07 9.43 10.80
CA LYS A 753 31.50 9.58 12.14
C LYS A 753 32.62 9.89 13.14
N ALA A 754 32.42 10.90 13.96
CA ALA A 754 33.21 11.18 15.16
C ALA A 754 32.46 10.75 16.42
N THR A 755 33.19 10.37 17.46
CA THR A 755 32.65 10.08 18.79
C THR A 755 33.40 10.84 19.88
N ILE A 756 32.61 11.61 20.62
CA ILE A 756 32.77 12.21 21.94
C ILE A 756 33.34 11.32 23.07
N SER A 757 34.64 11.38 23.40
CA SER A 757 35.23 10.82 24.63
C SER A 757 34.35 11.04 25.88
N SER A 758 33.79 9.99 26.53
CA SER A 758 33.09 10.14 27.81
C SER A 758 34.01 10.55 28.97
N ASP A 759 35.31 10.32 28.81
CA ASP A 759 36.42 10.68 29.70
C ASP A 759 36.94 12.12 29.51
N SER A 760 36.35 12.88 28.57
CA SER A 760 36.63 14.30 28.39
C SER A 760 36.41 15.07 29.71
N SER A 761 37.41 15.86 30.10
CA SER A 761 37.40 16.60 31.37
C SER A 761 36.64 17.92 31.29
N TRP A 762 36.40 18.45 30.09
CA TRP A 762 35.40 19.49 29.89
C TRP A 762 34.01 18.86 30.09
N ILE A 763 33.30 19.30 31.12
CA ILE A 763 31.93 18.87 31.41
C ILE A 763 31.01 19.33 30.26
N GLY A 764 30.45 18.41 29.47
CA GLY A 764 29.47 18.75 28.44
C GLY A 764 29.55 17.98 27.12
N PRO A 765 30.67 18.02 26.36
CA PRO A 765 30.78 17.41 25.04
C PRO A 765 30.73 15.88 25.11
N ARG A 766 29.57 15.31 24.79
CA ARG A 766 29.35 13.87 24.66
C ARG A 766 28.44 13.61 23.48
N GLY A 767 28.64 12.48 22.81
CA GLY A 767 27.80 12.05 21.70
C GLY A 767 28.58 11.84 20.42
N ASP A 768 27.84 11.53 19.37
CA ASP A 768 28.37 11.30 18.04
C ASP A 768 28.26 12.58 17.20
N GLY A 769 29.11 12.74 16.20
CA GLY A 769 29.05 13.83 15.26
C GLY A 769 29.81 13.51 13.98
N GLY A 770 30.19 14.53 13.23
CA GLY A 770 30.97 14.40 12.02
C GLY A 770 32.45 14.67 12.24
N PHE A 771 33.25 13.99 11.44
CA PHE A 771 34.66 14.27 11.25
C PHE A 771 34.89 14.69 9.79
N SER A 772 35.73 15.69 9.60
CA SER A 772 36.17 16.12 8.28
C SER A 772 37.65 16.46 8.34
N ALA A 773 38.46 15.82 7.50
CA ALA A 773 39.85 16.20 7.31
C ALA A 773 40.22 16.19 5.82
N SER A 774 40.99 17.19 5.41
CA SER A 774 41.61 17.25 4.09
C SER A 774 43.13 17.23 4.29
N ILE A 775 43.78 16.14 3.86
CA ILE A 775 45.24 16.00 3.93
C ILE A 775 45.79 16.39 2.56
N ASN A 776 46.30 17.61 2.43
CA ASN A 776 46.87 18.12 1.19
C ASN A 776 48.28 17.58 1.01
N LEU A 777 48.49 16.94 -0.14
CA LEU A 777 49.75 16.34 -0.53
C LEU A 777 50.64 17.41 -1.17
N ASN A 778 51.91 17.42 -0.78
CA ASN A 778 52.90 18.34 -1.33
C ASN A 778 53.84 17.62 -2.30
N SER A 779 54.97 17.09 -1.82
CA SER A 779 55.95 16.37 -2.62
C SER A 779 55.95 14.87 -2.30
N VAL A 780 56.93 14.12 -2.81
CA VAL A 780 57.02 12.66 -2.62
C VAL A 780 57.29 12.34 -1.15
N GLY A 781 56.49 11.43 -0.57
CA GLY A 781 56.52 11.06 0.84
C GLY A 781 55.39 11.69 1.65
N SER A 782 55.35 11.37 2.95
CA SER A 782 54.27 11.82 3.85
C SER A 782 54.71 12.87 4.87
N GLY A 783 55.99 13.27 4.84
CA GLY A 783 56.60 14.13 5.85
C GLY A 783 56.34 15.63 5.66
N ASP A 784 55.82 16.01 4.51
CA ASP A 784 55.46 17.37 4.14
C ASP A 784 53.96 17.53 3.89
N ASP A 785 53.13 16.59 4.32
CA ASP A 785 51.68 16.75 4.20
C ASP A 785 51.15 17.79 5.18
N SER A 786 50.06 18.46 4.79
CA SER A 786 49.32 19.36 5.67
C SER A 786 47.91 18.84 5.89
N VAL A 787 47.35 19.03 7.08
CA VAL A 787 45.96 18.66 7.38
C VAL A 787 45.15 19.89 7.75
N ASN A 788 43.95 20.00 7.18
CA ASN A 788 42.88 20.87 7.65
C ASN A 788 41.80 19.96 8.22
N TRP A 789 41.53 20.02 9.53
CA TRP A 789 40.54 19.13 10.14
C TRP A 789 39.55 19.84 11.06
N LEU A 790 38.35 19.26 11.12
CA LEU A 790 37.19 19.69 11.86
C LEU A 790 36.53 18.49 12.51
N VAL A 791 35.96 18.72 13.68
CA VAL A 791 35.07 17.78 14.35
C VAL A 791 33.90 18.55 14.95
N ASP A 792 32.72 17.95 14.90
CA ASP A 792 31.59 18.37 15.70
C ASP A 792 30.99 17.19 16.46
N GLY A 793 30.10 17.51 17.41
CA GLY A 793 29.32 16.55 18.19
C GLY A 793 27.89 17.05 18.31
N ILE A 794 26.93 16.25 17.85
CA ILE A 794 25.50 16.55 17.91
C ILE A 794 24.81 15.34 18.54
N GLY A 795 24.35 15.52 19.79
CA GLY A 795 23.87 14.46 20.68
C GLY A 795 22.61 13.71 20.24
#